data_AF-A0A0R3U4G0-F1
#
_entry.id   AF-A0A0R3U4G0-F1
#
_cell.length_a   1.000
_cell.length_b   1.000
_cell.length_c   1.000
_cell.angle_alpha   90.00
_cell.angle_beta   90.00
_cell.angle_gamma   90.00
#
_symmetry.space_group_name_H-M   'P 1'
#
loop_
_entity.id
_entity.type
_entity.pdbx_description
1 polymer ?
#
loop_
_entity_poly.entity_id
_entity_poly.type
_entity_poly.pdbx_seq_one_letter_code
_entity_poly.pdbx_strand_id
1 'polypeptide(L)'
;MSCFEPAVVVVVTRHNADFETKSMPTAFVPGGDLTADSHRWDYRLHGILLQNPGLIDTYYDIPRPLSLEPSSSAYASCNQTGGDVFVLSDLRAIPQCVEAVGTKCQPGVVVDLVEVSNPKETLVIKQLIHVKLVGRVGSSWPIPENFWPTEELLLSKLPTRPSNPIIHASLSTDAPPKFLDCFPIDRYELEPSPFTQKLIDHGDASAVWSCVVPGSGPNCDAPFGYCKASPDLQAVFLYVLPYNYRELSDLLNELHEVNSMRMTDAWAAKLTNYLSNIPRYYYMPISKAFERLGFQGVIKPEALDRMLPYQLKNHLQKLRHSAKIEYDRFVHVVSSTEPPPLVKLPQSSLPVSMRPFSELRAFGTVAKPSGKFLYETPGSIPRRKLRKMLPKLRRNLVAILDGVSRPMDHEAIHNQALSDMGDYINYKFAQPQAAPLRELTPSPERLDTFGNPFRRKTAATFVADEVFVEDVAFSGPAFPGSSSSSMRRRSTGGLSGRVKGPLPPYITFSNWRRLSRGNSTASSSPQRDDFSSCSSPIHNGELNHVTPPTCHSPPTNDVWRGNADNKRLRLSSEDKNSFEVNNILVGKLIEMVRKPALDGCKVFDTLTRFVGSFQQKYASVSFVMAEALRFKQVELYRLLDEWRSCLDLPSESVVVHNNDSSAGRCPTVRKRAQSLKSANVVTIESSGDILYVHQNEMAMVKYGADTRSTSSGCRINPPIPRFVGTSEMTSCHAVLITSSAGFVFGHLDGSCDGRLTEDFFEKANRFFDDNPSTKLDECPQVHVVGGFVDSNDLSKVLTLQILMELLVSRLTFSLNTLCSYILNDHVTMRSKKQLHTPVVRGVVFDTHLASLFPAFILPKATGPVSVLRSSYSWSTSARCGMHNIFDPISHFLVLKPFVFDEKTLKLASYIKKLPREHLQHFSTTPKQETDNFYKMLRHTIRLLNSIAIEGVDFFFGKNLTFAFDENSKCWYPMDSFAECALKHPLTCLE
;
A
#
# COMPACT_ATOMS: atom_id res chain seq x y z
N MET A 1 34.01 -14.75 -21.49
CA MET A 1 33.36 -13.83 -20.52
C MET A 1 32.23 -14.60 -19.89
N SER A 2 31.92 -14.41 -18.60
CA SER A 2 30.80 -15.09 -17.94
C SER A 2 29.48 -14.63 -18.56
N CYS A 3 28.82 -15.51 -19.31
CA CYS A 3 27.60 -15.21 -20.09
C CYS A 3 26.31 -15.22 -19.24
N PHE A 4 26.44 -15.19 -17.91
CA PHE A 4 25.39 -15.57 -16.98
C PHE A 4 25.23 -14.50 -15.90
N GLU A 5 24.09 -13.82 -15.92
CA GLU A 5 23.68 -12.82 -14.94
C GLU A 5 22.26 -13.19 -14.46
N PRO A 6 22.14 -14.19 -13.57
CA PRO A 6 20.85 -14.73 -13.17
C PRO A 6 20.00 -13.66 -12.50
N ALA A 7 18.76 -13.53 -12.96
CA ALA A 7 17.80 -12.56 -12.48
C ALA A 7 16.58 -13.29 -11.90
N VAL A 8 16.39 -13.20 -10.58
CA VAL A 8 15.18 -13.67 -9.91
C VAL A 8 14.36 -12.46 -9.48
N VAL A 9 13.15 -12.33 -10.03
CA VAL A 9 12.23 -11.23 -9.75
C VAL A 9 11.05 -11.76 -8.92
N VAL A 10 10.75 -11.09 -7.81
CA VAL A 10 9.59 -11.40 -6.97
C VAL A 10 8.60 -10.25 -7.08
N VAL A 11 7.46 -10.49 -7.72
CA VAL A 11 6.39 -9.49 -7.89
C VAL A 11 5.35 -9.67 -6.79
N VAL A 12 5.25 -8.70 -5.89
CA VAL A 12 4.20 -8.63 -4.87
C VAL A 12 3.03 -7.82 -5.41
N THR A 13 1.86 -8.42 -5.54
CA THR A 13 0.67 -7.76 -6.13
C THR A 13 -0.64 -8.30 -5.55
N ARG A 14 -1.77 -7.76 -6.00
CA ARG A 14 -3.12 -8.17 -5.56
C ARG A 14 -3.53 -9.47 -6.25
N HIS A 15 -4.40 -10.27 -5.64
CA HIS A 15 -4.90 -11.54 -6.21
C HIS A 15 -5.40 -11.42 -7.67
N ASN A 16 -6.18 -10.39 -8.00
CA ASN A 16 -6.73 -10.18 -9.35
C ASN A 16 -5.85 -9.25 -10.21
N ALA A 17 -4.53 -9.28 -10.03
CA ALA A 17 -3.63 -8.52 -10.90
C ALA A 17 -3.36 -9.31 -12.18
N ASP A 18 -3.68 -8.74 -13.33
CA ASP A 18 -3.32 -9.33 -14.61
C ASP A 18 -1.81 -9.19 -14.85
N PHE A 19 -1.17 -10.34 -15.05
CA PHE A 19 0.20 -10.41 -15.56
C PHE A 19 0.22 -10.43 -17.09
N GLU A 20 -0.93 -10.20 -17.74
CA GLU A 20 -1.02 -10.04 -19.18
C GLU A 20 -0.02 -8.99 -19.65
N THR A 21 1.06 -9.47 -20.28
CA THR A 21 1.95 -8.64 -21.06
C THR A 21 1.11 -8.10 -22.21
N LYS A 22 0.61 -6.86 -22.07
CA LYS A 22 0.27 -6.03 -23.24
C LYS A 22 1.49 -6.10 -24.14
N SER A 23 1.35 -6.81 -25.25
CA SER A 23 2.46 -7.24 -26.07
C SER A 23 3.09 -6.03 -26.74
N MET A 24 4.05 -5.41 -26.05
CA MET A 24 5.17 -4.76 -26.72
C MET A 24 5.91 -5.90 -27.42
N PRO A 25 5.81 -6.04 -28.75
CA PRO A 25 6.49 -7.13 -29.44
C PRO A 25 7.98 -7.02 -29.14
N THR A 26 8.61 -8.16 -28.85
CA THR A 26 10.06 -8.27 -28.57
C THR A 26 10.91 -7.58 -29.63
N ALA A 27 10.39 -7.49 -30.86
CA ALA A 27 10.91 -6.72 -31.99
C ALA A 27 11.20 -5.22 -31.72
N PHE A 28 10.64 -4.58 -30.69
CA PHE A 28 11.01 -3.20 -30.32
C PHE A 28 12.40 -3.11 -29.66
N VAL A 29 12.90 -4.19 -29.05
CA VAL A 29 14.25 -4.23 -28.46
C VAL A 29 15.25 -4.75 -29.51
N PRO A 30 16.41 -4.10 -29.72
CA PRO A 30 17.42 -4.55 -30.68
C PRO A 30 17.87 -5.99 -30.46
N GLY A 31 17.51 -6.88 -31.40
CA GLY A 31 17.80 -8.32 -31.36
C GLY A 31 16.77 -9.17 -30.61
N GLY A 32 15.64 -8.59 -30.18
CA GLY A 32 14.53 -9.33 -29.59
C GLY A 32 13.80 -10.25 -30.59
N ASP A 33 14.00 -10.07 -31.89
CA ASP A 33 13.48 -10.96 -32.94
C ASP A 33 14.30 -12.25 -33.12
N LEU A 34 15.37 -12.44 -32.34
CA LEU A 34 16.15 -13.68 -32.28
C LEU A 34 15.64 -14.67 -31.21
N THR A 35 14.70 -14.27 -30.35
CA THR A 35 14.15 -15.10 -29.27
C THR A 35 12.62 -15.09 -29.32
N ALA A 36 12.01 -16.26 -29.15
CA ALA A 36 10.57 -16.47 -29.34
C ALA A 36 9.71 -15.79 -28.26
N ASP A 37 10.13 -15.87 -26.98
CA ASP A 37 9.41 -15.29 -25.86
C ASP A 37 10.10 -14.02 -25.32
N SER A 38 9.44 -13.35 -24.37
CA SER A 38 9.89 -12.07 -23.78
C SER A 38 10.90 -12.21 -22.63
N HIS A 39 11.26 -13.44 -22.24
CA HIS A 39 12.19 -13.74 -21.14
C HIS A 39 13.48 -14.43 -21.63
N ARG A 40 14.45 -14.56 -20.72
CA ARG A 40 15.70 -15.34 -20.92
C ARG A 40 15.65 -16.60 -20.05
N TRP A 41 16.33 -17.66 -20.47
CA TRP A 41 16.55 -18.88 -19.66
C TRP A 41 17.15 -18.65 -18.25
N ASP A 42 17.86 -17.54 -18.01
CA ASP A 42 18.44 -17.17 -16.72
C ASP A 42 17.60 -16.11 -15.95
N TYR A 43 16.37 -15.86 -16.41
CA TYR A 43 15.39 -15.00 -15.77
C TYR A 43 14.25 -15.85 -15.19
N ARG A 44 13.91 -15.65 -13.91
CA ARG A 44 12.81 -16.34 -13.22
C ARG A 44 11.91 -15.36 -12.49
N LEU A 45 10.60 -15.52 -12.67
CA LEU A 45 9.56 -14.70 -12.07
C LEU A 45 8.77 -15.50 -11.03
N HIS A 46 8.78 -15.03 -9.78
CA HIS A 46 7.90 -15.52 -8.73
C HIS A 46 6.83 -14.47 -8.41
N GLY A 47 5.57 -14.92 -8.29
CA GLY A 47 4.45 -14.07 -7.90
C GLY A 47 4.12 -14.25 -6.41
N ILE A 48 3.89 -13.16 -5.69
CA ILE A 48 3.28 -13.17 -4.36
C ILE A 48 1.94 -12.44 -4.46
N LEU A 49 0.86 -13.20 -4.44
CA LEU A 49 -0.51 -12.70 -4.57
C LEU A 49 -1.11 -12.46 -3.18
N LEU A 50 -1.32 -11.19 -2.86
CA LEU A 50 -1.98 -10.77 -1.63
C LEU A 50 -3.49 -10.92 -1.77
N GLN A 51 -4.04 -11.86 -1.00
CA GLN A 51 -5.48 -12.15 -0.87
C GLN A 51 -5.92 -12.06 0.60
N ASN A 52 -5.37 -11.08 1.33
CA ASN A 52 -5.81 -10.82 2.70
C ASN A 52 -7.20 -10.17 2.65
N PRO A 53 -8.23 -10.73 3.29
CA PRO A 53 -9.51 -10.05 3.43
C PRO A 53 -9.31 -8.79 4.30
N GLY A 54 -9.90 -7.67 3.86
CA GLY A 54 -9.81 -6.39 4.59
C GLY A 54 -10.57 -6.38 5.92
N LEU A 55 -11.44 -7.38 6.11
CA LEU A 55 -12.11 -7.72 7.35
C LEU A 55 -11.53 -9.03 7.87
N ILE A 56 -11.31 -9.12 9.19
CA ILE A 56 -10.98 -10.40 9.83
C ILE A 56 -12.30 -11.17 9.99
N ASP A 57 -12.69 -11.89 8.95
CA ASP A 57 -13.83 -12.80 8.98
C ASP A 57 -13.51 -13.96 9.93
N THR A 58 -13.96 -13.80 11.18
CA THR A 58 -13.87 -14.80 12.25
C THR A 58 -15.16 -15.62 12.40
N TYR A 59 -16.01 -15.57 11.37
CA TYR A 59 -17.16 -16.44 11.20
C TYR A 59 -17.03 -17.15 9.85
N TYR A 60 -17.40 -18.43 9.86
CA TYR A 60 -17.14 -19.45 8.84
C TYR A 60 -15.71 -19.98 8.79
N ASP A 61 -15.59 -21.31 8.85
CA ASP A 61 -14.47 -22.03 8.26
C ASP A 61 -14.51 -21.80 6.75
N ILE A 62 -13.93 -20.68 6.30
CA ILE A 62 -13.65 -20.48 4.88
C ILE A 62 -12.76 -21.66 4.47
N PRO A 63 -13.13 -22.44 3.44
CA PRO A 63 -12.27 -23.51 2.94
C PRO A 63 -10.87 -22.96 2.69
N ARG A 64 -9.82 -23.76 2.93
CA ARG A 64 -8.45 -23.39 2.58
C ARG A 64 -8.47 -22.75 1.18
N PRO A 65 -7.81 -21.58 0.98
CA PRO A 65 -7.93 -20.83 -0.26
C PRO A 65 -7.77 -21.77 -1.45
N LEU A 66 -8.75 -21.74 -2.36
CA LEU A 66 -8.72 -22.54 -3.58
C LEU A 66 -7.34 -22.37 -4.23
N SER A 67 -6.71 -23.48 -4.61
CA SER A 67 -5.47 -23.43 -5.39
C SER A 67 -5.70 -22.50 -6.56
N LEU A 68 -4.72 -21.64 -6.85
CA LEU A 68 -4.83 -20.76 -8.00
C LEU A 68 -5.02 -21.64 -9.24
N GLU A 69 -6.09 -21.39 -10.00
CA GLU A 69 -6.36 -22.16 -11.21
C GLU A 69 -5.19 -21.99 -12.20
N PRO A 70 -4.74 -23.07 -12.87
CA PRO A 70 -3.63 -23.00 -13.84
C PRO A 70 -3.85 -22.03 -15.01
N SER A 71 -5.09 -21.57 -15.20
CA SER A 71 -5.51 -20.56 -16.19
C SER A 71 -5.27 -19.12 -15.77
N SER A 72 -4.83 -18.83 -14.53
CA SER A 72 -4.49 -17.47 -14.10
C SER A 72 -3.30 -16.92 -14.89
N SER A 73 -3.40 -15.67 -15.37
CA SER A 73 -2.30 -14.98 -16.07
C SER A 73 -1.02 -14.92 -15.22
N ALA A 74 -1.14 -14.74 -13.90
CA ALA A 74 -0.03 -14.79 -12.97
C ALA A 74 0.68 -16.16 -12.94
N TYR A 75 -0.10 -17.24 -12.94
CA TYR A 75 0.44 -18.60 -12.94
C TYR A 75 1.14 -18.91 -14.27
N ALA A 76 0.51 -18.60 -15.40
CA ALA A 76 1.07 -18.81 -16.73
C ALA A 76 2.41 -18.07 -16.90
N SER A 77 2.49 -16.78 -16.53
CA SER A 77 3.71 -15.98 -16.64
C SER A 77 4.84 -16.47 -15.73
N CYS A 78 4.55 -16.86 -14.49
CA CYS A 78 5.58 -17.40 -13.59
C CYS A 78 6.09 -18.76 -14.10
N ASN A 79 5.19 -19.67 -14.45
CA ASN A 79 5.50 -21.02 -14.92
C ASN A 79 6.31 -21.02 -16.24
N GLN A 80 6.03 -20.10 -17.17
CA GLN A 80 6.80 -19.96 -18.42
C GLN A 80 8.31 -19.72 -18.15
N THR A 81 8.62 -19.00 -17.06
CA THR A 81 9.97 -18.69 -16.59
C THR A 81 10.53 -19.69 -15.56
N GLY A 82 9.84 -20.79 -15.28
CA GLY A 82 10.25 -21.75 -14.25
C GLY A 82 10.22 -21.17 -12.82
N GLY A 83 9.25 -20.30 -12.54
CA GLY A 83 8.98 -19.74 -11.21
C GLY A 83 7.55 -20.00 -10.73
N ASP A 84 7.30 -19.66 -9.46
CA ASP A 84 6.10 -20.07 -8.71
C ASP A 84 5.22 -18.89 -8.31
N VAL A 85 3.94 -19.17 -8.06
CA VAL A 85 2.99 -18.23 -7.45
C VAL A 85 2.66 -18.66 -6.02
N PHE A 86 2.84 -17.74 -5.08
CA PHE A 86 2.53 -17.91 -3.66
C PHE A 86 1.31 -17.05 -3.29
N VAL A 87 0.23 -17.67 -2.84
CA VAL A 87 -0.98 -16.97 -2.39
C VAL A 87 -0.91 -16.69 -0.88
N LEU A 88 -0.95 -15.42 -0.50
CA LEU A 88 -0.94 -14.96 0.88
C LEU A 88 -2.34 -14.48 1.31
N SER A 89 -3.08 -15.36 1.97
CA SER A 89 -4.39 -15.09 2.55
C SER A 89 -4.35 -14.77 4.06
N ASP A 90 -3.21 -15.02 4.73
CA ASP A 90 -2.99 -14.70 6.15
C ASP A 90 -1.65 -13.98 6.34
N LEU A 91 -1.68 -12.81 6.99
CA LEU A 91 -0.50 -12.01 7.34
C LEU A 91 0.50 -12.77 8.23
N ARG A 92 0.04 -13.73 9.04
CA ARG A 92 0.90 -14.59 9.89
C ARG A 92 1.74 -15.57 9.06
N ALA A 93 1.33 -15.88 7.83
CA ALA A 93 2.08 -16.74 6.92
C ALA A 93 3.20 -15.99 6.16
N ILE A 94 3.30 -14.65 6.28
CA ILE A 94 4.35 -13.86 5.60
C ILE A 94 5.76 -14.40 5.87
N PRO A 95 6.20 -14.70 7.12
CA PRO A 95 7.55 -15.23 7.36
C PRO A 95 7.79 -16.57 6.65
N GLN A 96 6.81 -17.47 6.67
CA GLN A 96 6.88 -18.78 6.02
C GLN A 96 6.92 -18.65 4.49
N CYS A 97 6.13 -17.74 3.93
CA CYS A 97 6.13 -17.44 2.49
C CYS A 97 7.46 -16.80 2.05
N VAL A 98 8.00 -15.86 2.82
CA VAL A 98 9.31 -15.25 2.53
C VAL A 98 10.44 -16.28 2.63
N GLU A 99 10.38 -17.21 3.58
CA GLU A 99 11.33 -18.33 3.68
C GLU A 99 11.20 -19.29 2.48
N ALA A 100 9.97 -19.67 2.10
CA ALA A 100 9.70 -20.53 0.95
C ALA A 100 10.11 -19.91 -0.40
N VAL A 101 9.85 -18.61 -0.61
CA VAL A 101 10.34 -17.86 -1.79
C VAL A 101 11.87 -17.80 -1.74
N GLY A 102 12.43 -17.53 -0.57
CA GLY A 102 13.88 -17.43 -0.35
C GLY A 102 14.64 -18.70 -0.67
N THR A 103 14.11 -19.89 -0.38
CA THR A 103 14.75 -21.16 -0.77
C THR A 103 14.77 -21.35 -2.28
N LYS A 104 13.73 -20.88 -3.00
CA LYS A 104 13.63 -20.97 -4.46
C LYS A 104 14.48 -19.94 -5.21
N CYS A 105 14.89 -18.83 -4.58
CA CYS A 105 15.75 -17.78 -5.17
C CYS A 105 17.23 -18.20 -5.40
N GLN A 106 17.49 -19.42 -5.85
CA GLN A 106 18.83 -19.90 -6.21
C GLN A 106 19.31 -19.34 -7.57
N PRO A 107 20.63 -19.18 -7.78
CA PRO A 107 21.19 -18.93 -9.11
C PRO A 107 21.11 -20.21 -9.97
N GLY A 108 20.54 -20.10 -11.16
CA GLY A 108 20.44 -21.20 -12.11
C GLY A 108 19.89 -20.76 -13.47
N VAL A 109 19.81 -21.70 -14.39
CA VAL A 109 19.18 -21.55 -15.71
C VAL A 109 18.03 -22.55 -15.85
N VAL A 110 17.00 -22.18 -16.61
CA VAL A 110 15.82 -23.03 -16.86
C VAL A 110 15.94 -23.66 -18.25
N VAL A 111 15.68 -24.96 -18.31
CA VAL A 111 15.55 -25.74 -19.55
C VAL A 111 14.23 -26.49 -19.55
N ASP A 112 13.73 -26.83 -20.73
CA ASP A 112 12.54 -27.65 -20.91
C ASP A 112 12.96 -29.09 -21.17
N LEU A 113 12.91 -29.94 -20.15
CA LEU A 113 13.20 -31.37 -20.27
C LEU A 113 11.96 -32.12 -20.79
N VAL A 114 12.16 -32.92 -21.84
CA VAL A 114 11.14 -33.81 -22.41
C VAL A 114 11.62 -35.24 -22.25
N GLU A 115 10.89 -36.05 -21.48
CA GLU A 115 11.21 -37.46 -21.32
C GLU A 115 10.64 -38.28 -22.48
N VAL A 116 11.52 -38.93 -23.25
CA VAL A 116 11.12 -39.71 -24.43
C VAL A 116 11.05 -41.19 -24.08
N SER A 117 10.16 -41.54 -23.15
CA SER A 117 9.90 -42.92 -22.70
C SER A 117 8.60 -43.51 -23.24
N ASN A 118 7.63 -42.70 -23.69
CA ASN A 118 6.40 -43.19 -24.32
C ASN A 118 5.79 -42.13 -25.29
N PRO A 119 5.57 -42.43 -26.59
CA PRO A 119 5.19 -41.42 -27.59
C PRO A 119 3.73 -40.90 -27.50
N LYS A 120 2.98 -41.26 -26.44
CA LYS A 120 1.57 -40.86 -26.25
C LYS A 120 1.37 -39.76 -25.19
N GLU A 121 2.37 -39.51 -24.33
CA GLU A 121 2.30 -38.48 -23.28
C GLU A 121 3.66 -37.78 -23.14
N THR A 122 3.94 -36.80 -24.01
CA THR A 122 5.14 -35.96 -23.91
C THR A 122 4.95 -34.87 -22.87
N LEU A 123 5.28 -35.18 -21.61
CA LEU A 123 5.34 -34.21 -20.53
C LEU A 123 6.59 -33.33 -20.65
N VAL A 124 6.39 -32.02 -20.80
CA VAL A 124 7.46 -31.01 -20.78
C VAL A 124 7.64 -30.53 -19.34
N ILE A 125 8.84 -30.65 -18.80
CA ILE A 125 9.18 -30.32 -17.41
C ILE A 125 10.13 -29.13 -17.39
N LYS A 126 9.67 -28.01 -16.82
CA LYS A 126 10.50 -26.84 -16.49
C LYS A 126 11.54 -27.27 -15.45
N GLN A 127 12.80 -27.40 -15.86
CA GLN A 127 13.88 -27.88 -15.00
C GLN A 127 14.86 -26.73 -14.72
N LEU A 128 15.04 -26.39 -13.45
CA LEU A 128 16.15 -25.55 -13.01
C LEU A 128 17.45 -26.37 -12.95
N ILE A 129 18.49 -25.81 -13.55
CA ILE A 129 19.88 -26.26 -13.44
C ILE A 129 20.61 -25.28 -12.52
N HIS A 130 21.14 -25.77 -11.39
CA HIS A 130 21.87 -24.94 -10.44
C HIS A 130 23.26 -24.56 -10.96
N VAL A 131 23.58 -23.26 -10.92
CA VAL A 131 24.87 -22.72 -11.38
C VAL A 131 25.59 -22.04 -10.21
N LYS A 132 26.72 -22.60 -9.78
CA LYS A 132 27.49 -22.12 -8.63
C LYS A 132 28.19 -20.80 -8.97
N LEU A 133 27.85 -19.70 -8.30
CA LEU A 133 28.44 -18.36 -8.57
C LEU A 133 29.86 -18.15 -8.00
N VAL A 134 30.49 -19.18 -7.43
CA VAL A 134 31.77 -19.05 -6.71
C VAL A 134 32.95 -19.43 -7.60
N GLY A 135 33.74 -18.43 -8.00
CA GLY A 135 34.90 -18.58 -8.87
C GLY A 135 34.59 -18.41 -10.35
N ARG A 136 35.62 -18.45 -11.22
CA ARG A 136 35.39 -18.56 -12.67
C ARG A 136 34.86 -19.96 -12.96
N VAL A 137 33.54 -20.14 -13.01
CA VAL A 137 32.95 -21.34 -13.60
C VAL A 137 33.36 -21.39 -15.06
N GLY A 138 34.32 -22.25 -15.36
CA GLY A 138 34.80 -22.51 -16.71
C GLY A 138 33.85 -23.46 -17.42
N SER A 139 32.64 -22.99 -17.73
CA SER A 139 31.74 -23.70 -18.66
C SER A 139 32.50 -23.93 -19.96
N SER A 140 32.81 -25.19 -20.25
CA SER A 140 33.65 -25.59 -21.37
C SER A 140 32.81 -25.90 -22.60
N TRP A 141 31.56 -26.37 -22.43
CA TRP A 141 30.70 -26.84 -23.51
C TRP A 141 29.39 -26.05 -23.61
N PRO A 142 29.01 -25.54 -24.80
CA PRO A 142 27.69 -24.96 -25.02
C PRO A 142 26.62 -26.07 -25.09
N ILE A 143 25.35 -25.70 -24.91
CA ILE A 143 24.21 -26.53 -25.33
C ILE A 143 24.04 -26.31 -26.86
N PRO A 144 23.72 -27.35 -27.67
CA PRO A 144 23.45 -27.16 -29.10
C PRO A 144 22.26 -26.23 -29.36
N GLU A 145 22.34 -25.44 -30.42
CA GLU A 145 21.19 -24.73 -30.99
C GLU A 145 20.14 -25.72 -31.55
N ASN A 146 18.88 -25.30 -31.61
CA ASN A 146 17.75 -26.09 -32.14
C ASN A 146 17.64 -26.05 -33.68
N PHE A 147 18.75 -25.75 -34.36
CA PHE A 147 18.87 -25.74 -35.82
C PHE A 147 20.32 -26.01 -36.24
N TRP A 148 20.52 -26.62 -37.41
CA TRP A 148 21.85 -26.79 -37.99
C TRP A 148 22.36 -25.48 -38.63
N PRO A 149 23.54 -24.95 -38.24
CA PRO A 149 24.04 -23.66 -38.72
C PRO A 149 24.69 -23.80 -40.12
N THR A 150 23.88 -23.87 -41.18
CA THR A 150 24.36 -23.82 -42.56
C THR A 150 24.88 -22.44 -42.95
N GLU A 151 25.81 -22.37 -43.90
CA GLU A 151 26.46 -21.12 -44.30
C GLU A 151 25.45 -20.10 -44.91
N GLU A 152 24.43 -20.61 -45.61
CA GLU A 152 23.31 -19.83 -46.14
C GLU A 152 22.40 -19.27 -45.03
N LEU A 153 22.11 -20.05 -43.99
CA LEU A 153 21.29 -19.64 -42.85
C LEU A 153 22.03 -18.62 -41.96
N LEU A 154 23.36 -18.72 -41.85
CA LEU A 154 24.21 -17.75 -41.16
C LEU A 154 24.42 -16.44 -41.93
N LEU A 155 24.15 -16.41 -43.24
CA LEU A 155 24.23 -15.20 -44.09
C LEU A 155 22.87 -14.51 -44.30
N SER A 156 21.77 -15.19 -44.00
CA SER A 156 20.40 -14.69 -44.11
C SER A 156 19.83 -14.32 -42.74
N LYS A 157 18.52 -14.53 -42.48
CA LYS A 157 17.91 -14.25 -41.18
C LYS A 157 17.99 -15.49 -40.29
N LEU A 158 18.66 -15.37 -39.13
CA LEU A 158 18.71 -16.45 -38.14
C LEU A 158 17.31 -16.85 -37.65
N PRO A 159 17.06 -18.16 -37.40
CA PRO A 159 15.86 -18.63 -36.73
C PRO A 159 15.67 -18.04 -35.34
N THR A 160 14.41 -17.86 -34.93
CA THR A 160 14.04 -17.53 -33.55
C THR A 160 14.28 -18.73 -32.64
N ARG A 161 15.15 -18.58 -31.63
CA ARG A 161 15.37 -19.63 -30.62
C ARG A 161 14.26 -19.59 -29.54
N PRO A 162 13.88 -20.73 -28.93
CA PRO A 162 13.04 -20.72 -27.74
C PRO A 162 13.76 -20.05 -26.57
N SER A 163 13.04 -19.36 -25.67
CA SER A 163 13.69 -18.68 -24.54
C SER A 163 14.33 -19.64 -23.54
N ASN A 164 13.80 -20.87 -23.43
CA ASN A 164 14.36 -21.96 -22.65
C ASN A 164 14.80 -23.08 -23.63
N PRO A 165 16.03 -23.62 -23.54
CA PRO A 165 16.46 -24.73 -24.39
C PRO A 165 15.60 -25.99 -24.15
N ILE A 166 15.14 -26.63 -25.24
CA ILE A 166 14.35 -27.88 -25.17
C ILE A 166 15.30 -29.06 -25.32
N ILE A 167 15.35 -29.92 -24.30
CA ILE A 167 16.27 -31.06 -24.21
C ILE A 167 15.45 -32.34 -24.08
N HIS A 168 15.58 -33.23 -25.05
CA HIS A 168 14.99 -34.56 -25.02
C HIS A 168 15.92 -35.51 -24.26
N ALA A 169 15.39 -36.16 -23.22
CA ALA A 169 16.10 -37.14 -22.41
C ALA A 169 15.49 -38.53 -22.62
N SER A 170 16.30 -39.50 -23.04
CA SER A 170 15.91 -40.90 -23.23
C SER A 170 16.85 -41.84 -22.49
N LEU A 171 16.30 -42.90 -21.88
CA LEU A 171 17.11 -43.94 -21.24
C LEU A 171 18.01 -44.61 -22.29
N SER A 172 19.32 -44.63 -22.05
CA SER A 172 20.28 -45.30 -22.91
C SER A 172 20.68 -46.64 -22.33
N THR A 173 20.81 -47.64 -23.20
CA THR A 173 21.36 -48.98 -22.90
C THR A 173 22.89 -48.99 -22.83
N ASP A 174 23.54 -47.88 -23.17
CA ASP A 174 24.99 -47.83 -23.40
C ASP A 174 25.71 -47.32 -22.15
N ALA A 175 26.88 -47.89 -21.87
CA ALA A 175 27.69 -47.49 -20.72
C ALA A 175 28.10 -46.00 -20.80
N PRO A 176 28.24 -45.30 -19.66
CA PRO A 176 28.74 -43.94 -19.64
C PRO A 176 30.15 -43.86 -20.27
N PRO A 177 30.42 -42.86 -21.13
CA PRO A 177 31.71 -42.71 -21.81
C PRO A 177 32.83 -42.49 -20.80
N LYS A 178 33.99 -43.10 -21.07
CA LYS A 178 35.22 -42.84 -20.30
C LYS A 178 36.02 -41.74 -20.97
N PHE A 179 36.27 -40.67 -20.22
CA PHE A 179 37.16 -39.57 -20.60
C PHE A 179 38.41 -39.60 -19.71
N LEU A 180 39.51 -39.05 -20.22
CA LEU A 180 40.73 -38.82 -19.45
C LEU A 180 40.49 -37.77 -18.34
N ASP A 181 41.14 -37.92 -17.19
CA ASP A 181 40.94 -37.05 -16.00
C ASP A 181 41.19 -35.55 -16.27
N CYS A 182 42.03 -35.22 -17.26
CA CYS A 182 42.34 -33.86 -17.68
C CYS A 182 41.36 -33.29 -18.73
N PHE A 183 40.41 -34.08 -19.23
CA PHE A 183 39.38 -33.61 -20.15
C PHE A 183 38.31 -32.80 -19.41
N PRO A 184 37.93 -31.61 -19.90
CA PRO A 184 36.90 -30.80 -19.24
C PRO A 184 35.52 -31.45 -19.36
N ILE A 185 34.86 -31.69 -18.22
CA ILE A 185 33.47 -32.13 -18.16
C ILE A 185 32.69 -31.13 -17.31
N ASP A 186 31.63 -30.57 -17.89
CA ASP A 186 30.76 -29.63 -17.20
C ASP A 186 29.66 -30.40 -16.46
N ARG A 187 29.67 -30.36 -15.12
CA ARG A 187 28.69 -31.06 -14.26
C ARG A 187 27.82 -30.05 -13.53
N TYR A 188 26.52 -30.11 -13.78
CA TYR A 188 25.52 -29.26 -13.12
C TYR A 188 24.49 -30.09 -12.34
N GLU A 189 23.98 -29.52 -11.25
CA GLU A 189 23.04 -30.17 -10.34
C GLU A 189 21.61 -29.73 -10.70
N LEU A 190 20.68 -30.67 -10.78
CA LEU A 190 19.28 -30.40 -11.13
C LEU A 190 18.44 -30.20 -9.87
N GLU A 191 17.55 -29.20 -9.89
CA GLU A 191 16.51 -29.03 -8.85
C GLU A 191 15.58 -30.27 -8.82
N PRO A 192 15.13 -30.74 -7.64
CA PRO A 192 14.18 -31.84 -7.55
C PRO A 192 12.88 -31.59 -8.34
N SER A 193 12.63 -32.44 -9.34
CA SER A 193 11.48 -32.41 -10.23
C SER A 193 10.91 -33.83 -10.44
N PRO A 194 9.73 -34.00 -11.07
CA PRO A 194 9.19 -35.32 -11.40
C PRO A 194 10.13 -36.17 -12.28
N PHE A 195 10.93 -35.53 -13.14
CA PHE A 195 11.95 -36.21 -13.93
C PHE A 195 13.09 -36.74 -13.06
N THR A 196 13.61 -35.92 -12.12
CA THR A 196 14.70 -36.37 -11.24
C THR A 196 14.24 -37.45 -10.27
N GLN A 197 12.97 -37.40 -9.83
CA GLN A 197 12.36 -38.44 -8.99
C GLN A 197 12.33 -39.78 -9.72
N LYS A 198 11.84 -39.85 -10.97
CA LYS A 198 11.89 -41.08 -11.78
C LYS A 198 13.31 -41.64 -11.96
N LEU A 199 14.31 -40.78 -12.14
CA LEU A 199 15.71 -41.18 -12.26
C LEU A 199 16.26 -41.81 -10.96
N ILE A 200 15.79 -41.33 -9.81
CA ILE A 200 16.13 -41.86 -8.48
C ILE A 200 15.36 -43.17 -8.22
N ASP A 201 14.07 -43.20 -8.53
CA ASP A 201 13.17 -44.35 -8.35
C ASP A 201 13.54 -45.55 -9.25
N HIS A 202 14.26 -45.32 -10.35
CA HIS A 202 14.85 -46.37 -11.17
C HIS A 202 15.87 -47.23 -10.39
N GLY A 203 16.42 -46.74 -9.29
CA GLY A 203 17.27 -47.48 -8.33
C GLY A 203 18.69 -47.81 -8.81
N ASP A 204 18.96 -47.79 -10.12
CA ASP A 204 20.28 -48.01 -10.70
C ASP A 204 21.05 -46.70 -10.91
N ALA A 205 22.00 -46.41 -10.02
CA ALA A 205 22.90 -45.27 -10.11
C ALA A 205 23.95 -45.38 -11.26
N SER A 206 23.99 -46.49 -12.00
CA SER A 206 24.82 -46.66 -13.19
C SER A 206 24.13 -46.22 -14.48
N ALA A 207 22.80 -46.24 -14.51
CA ALA A 207 21.96 -45.89 -15.65
C ALA A 207 22.12 -44.41 -16.10
N VAL A 208 21.92 -44.18 -17.40
CA VAL A 208 22.23 -42.91 -18.08
C VAL A 208 21.09 -42.50 -18.99
N TRP A 209 20.61 -41.27 -18.85
CA TRP A 209 19.61 -40.69 -19.74
C TRP A 209 20.30 -39.75 -20.73
N SER A 210 20.41 -40.18 -21.98
CA SER A 210 21.08 -39.43 -23.04
C SER A 210 20.30 -38.17 -23.38
N CYS A 211 20.99 -37.03 -23.47
CA CYS A 211 20.39 -35.72 -23.73
C CYS A 211 20.67 -35.25 -25.17
N VAL A 212 19.61 -34.94 -25.90
CA VAL A 212 19.61 -34.53 -27.31
C VAL A 212 18.79 -33.24 -27.47
N VAL A 213 19.21 -32.31 -28.34
CA VAL A 213 18.38 -31.17 -28.75
C VAL A 213 17.78 -31.47 -30.12
N PRO A 214 16.44 -31.41 -30.31
CA PRO A 214 15.83 -31.63 -31.61
C PRO A 214 16.28 -30.61 -32.67
N GLY A 215 16.60 -31.08 -33.88
CA GLY A 215 17.05 -30.24 -35.01
C GLY A 215 18.49 -29.72 -34.89
N SER A 216 19.28 -30.29 -33.97
CA SER A 216 20.68 -29.92 -33.74
C SER A 216 21.68 -30.60 -34.68
N GLY A 217 21.25 -31.60 -35.46
CA GLY A 217 22.06 -32.32 -36.46
C GLY A 217 21.63 -32.05 -37.90
N PRO A 218 22.46 -32.41 -38.90
CA PRO A 218 22.15 -32.19 -40.32
C PRO A 218 21.17 -33.22 -40.89
N ASN A 219 21.18 -34.45 -40.36
CA ASN A 219 20.35 -35.58 -40.80
C ASN A 219 19.73 -36.33 -39.61
N CYS A 220 20.52 -36.53 -38.54
CA CYS A 220 20.09 -37.12 -37.27
C CYS A 220 20.67 -36.29 -36.13
N ASP A 221 19.90 -36.07 -35.07
CA ASP A 221 20.37 -35.40 -33.87
C ASP A 221 21.26 -36.33 -33.03
N ALA A 222 22.37 -35.82 -32.52
CA ALA A 222 23.32 -36.56 -31.70
C ALA A 222 23.35 -36.06 -30.25
N PRO A 223 23.71 -36.91 -29.27
CA PRO A 223 23.68 -36.52 -27.87
C PRO A 223 24.86 -35.61 -27.51
N PHE A 224 24.57 -34.56 -26.75
CA PHE A 224 25.55 -33.56 -26.28
C PHE A 224 25.85 -33.70 -24.77
N GLY A 225 25.14 -34.58 -24.08
CA GLY A 225 25.29 -34.79 -22.66
C GLY A 225 24.41 -35.92 -22.15
N TYR A 226 24.36 -36.08 -20.83
CA TYR A 226 23.45 -37.02 -20.20
C TYR A 226 23.07 -36.62 -18.76
N CYS A 227 21.90 -37.04 -18.32
CA CYS A 227 21.47 -37.00 -16.93
C CYS A 227 21.81 -38.32 -16.23
N LYS A 228 22.33 -38.24 -15.00
CA LYS A 228 22.69 -39.39 -14.17
C LYS A 228 22.43 -39.09 -12.68
N ALA A 229 21.87 -40.06 -11.97
CA ALA A 229 21.68 -39.98 -10.52
C ALA A 229 23.01 -40.05 -9.75
N SER A 230 23.05 -39.46 -8.56
CA SER A 230 24.20 -39.56 -7.66
C SER A 230 24.34 -40.97 -7.07
N PRO A 231 25.54 -41.41 -6.66
CA PRO A 231 25.73 -42.75 -6.09
C PRO A 231 24.94 -43.02 -4.80
N ASP A 232 24.56 -41.96 -4.08
CA ASP A 232 23.73 -41.95 -2.88
C ASP A 232 22.23 -41.71 -3.19
N LEU A 233 21.86 -41.63 -4.46
CA LEU A 233 20.50 -41.43 -4.98
C LEU A 233 19.76 -40.21 -4.37
N GLN A 234 20.50 -39.18 -3.96
CA GLN A 234 19.96 -37.94 -3.37
C GLN A 234 19.74 -36.81 -4.40
N ALA A 235 20.52 -36.80 -5.48
CA ALA A 235 20.49 -35.72 -6.47
C ALA A 235 20.71 -36.27 -7.89
N VAL A 236 20.27 -35.51 -8.89
CA VAL A 236 20.52 -35.81 -10.30
C VAL A 236 21.41 -34.74 -10.90
N PHE A 237 22.39 -35.18 -11.71
CA PHE A 237 23.35 -34.30 -12.37
C PHE A 237 23.21 -34.38 -13.89
N LEU A 238 23.20 -33.21 -14.53
CA LEU A 238 23.40 -33.08 -15.97
C LEU A 238 24.90 -32.93 -16.25
N TYR A 239 25.43 -33.85 -17.05
CA TYR A 239 26.78 -33.82 -17.59
C TYR A 239 26.72 -33.26 -19.00
N VAL A 240 27.24 -32.06 -19.21
CA VAL A 240 27.32 -31.40 -20.53
C VAL A 240 28.71 -31.67 -21.12
N LEU A 241 28.71 -32.14 -22.35
CA LEU A 241 29.84 -32.69 -23.08
C LEU A 241 29.87 -32.12 -24.52
N PRO A 242 30.84 -32.49 -25.35
CA PRO A 242 30.83 -32.16 -26.78
C PRO A 242 29.61 -32.75 -27.51
N TYR A 243 29.22 -32.13 -28.62
CA TYR A 243 28.23 -32.72 -29.51
C TYR A 243 28.73 -34.08 -30.05
N ASN A 244 27.87 -35.10 -30.03
CA ASN A 244 28.24 -36.50 -30.29
C ASN A 244 29.47 -36.94 -29.46
N TYR A 245 29.39 -36.79 -28.14
CA TYR A 245 30.50 -37.07 -27.22
C TYR A 245 31.04 -38.51 -27.27
N ARG A 246 30.29 -39.46 -27.82
CA ARG A 246 30.66 -40.89 -27.91
C ARG A 246 31.77 -41.12 -28.92
N GLU A 247 31.58 -40.66 -30.16
CA GLU A 247 32.60 -40.74 -31.21
C GLU A 247 33.89 -40.04 -30.77
N LEU A 248 33.80 -38.89 -30.08
CA LEU A 248 34.98 -38.25 -29.52
C LEU A 248 35.62 -39.04 -28.37
N SER A 249 34.84 -39.67 -27.48
CA SER A 249 35.36 -40.53 -26.41
C SER A 249 36.12 -41.71 -26.98
N ASP A 250 35.59 -42.36 -28.02
CA ASP A 250 36.24 -43.47 -28.72
C ASP A 250 37.54 -43.01 -29.40
N LEU A 251 37.54 -41.84 -30.06
CA LEU A 251 38.74 -41.23 -30.64
C LEU A 251 39.80 -40.88 -29.58
N LEU A 252 39.40 -40.37 -28.42
CA LEU A 252 40.33 -40.05 -27.33
C LEU A 252 40.91 -41.32 -26.68
N ASN A 253 40.12 -42.37 -26.54
CA ASN A 253 40.57 -43.66 -26.03
C ASN A 253 41.50 -44.35 -27.05
N GLU A 254 41.21 -44.31 -28.35
CA GLU A 254 42.12 -44.77 -29.42
C GLU A 254 43.44 -43.96 -29.42
N LEU A 255 43.38 -42.65 -29.22
CA LEU A 255 44.56 -41.79 -29.11
C LEU A 255 45.44 -42.18 -27.91
N HIS A 256 44.82 -42.50 -26.78
CA HIS A 256 45.49 -42.83 -25.53
C HIS A 256 46.06 -44.26 -25.52
N GLU A 257 45.19 -45.26 -25.72
CA GLU A 257 45.52 -46.68 -25.56
C GLU A 257 46.29 -47.24 -26.76
N VAL A 258 45.90 -46.91 -27.99
CA VAL A 258 46.49 -47.47 -29.21
C VAL A 258 47.65 -46.61 -29.70
N ASN A 259 47.45 -45.29 -29.81
CA ASN A 259 48.44 -44.39 -30.41
C ASN A 259 49.42 -43.75 -29.41
N SER A 260 49.34 -44.07 -28.11
CA SER A 260 50.25 -43.55 -27.06
C SER A 260 50.39 -42.02 -27.09
N MET A 261 49.26 -41.30 -27.18
CA MET A 261 49.16 -39.85 -27.29
C MET A 261 49.83 -39.24 -28.54
N ARG A 262 50.00 -40.00 -29.63
CA ARG A 262 50.47 -39.49 -30.93
C ARG A 262 49.34 -39.41 -31.95
N MET A 263 49.18 -38.25 -32.59
CA MET A 263 48.21 -38.08 -33.68
C MET A 263 48.76 -38.70 -34.96
N THR A 264 48.26 -39.88 -35.34
CA THR A 264 48.60 -40.54 -36.63
C THR A 264 47.72 -39.99 -37.75
N ASP A 265 48.16 -40.08 -39.02
CA ASP A 265 47.38 -39.57 -40.16
C ASP A 265 46.01 -40.24 -40.29
N ALA A 266 45.92 -41.54 -40.00
CA ALA A 266 44.66 -42.28 -39.97
C ALA A 266 43.72 -41.79 -38.86
N TRP A 267 44.26 -41.48 -37.67
CA TRP A 267 43.47 -40.90 -36.58
C TRP A 267 43.04 -39.45 -36.89
N ALA A 268 43.92 -38.65 -37.50
CA ALA A 268 43.62 -37.29 -37.93
C ALA A 268 42.52 -37.25 -39.02
N ALA A 269 42.47 -38.25 -39.91
CA ALA A 269 41.38 -38.42 -40.85
C ALA A 269 40.04 -38.70 -40.15
N LYS A 270 40.03 -39.59 -39.14
CA LYS A 270 38.83 -39.84 -38.31
C LYS A 270 38.39 -38.59 -37.54
N LEU A 271 39.31 -37.85 -36.92
CA LEU A 271 38.99 -36.58 -36.26
C LEU A 271 38.41 -35.56 -37.25
N THR A 272 38.94 -35.49 -38.47
CA THR A 272 38.41 -34.61 -39.52
C THR A 272 36.98 -35.00 -39.92
N ASN A 273 36.68 -36.29 -40.01
CA ASN A 273 35.32 -36.80 -40.22
C ASN A 273 34.37 -36.38 -39.07
N TYR A 274 34.76 -36.62 -37.81
CA TYR A 274 33.99 -36.19 -36.64
C TYR A 274 33.73 -34.67 -36.67
N LEU A 275 34.77 -33.85 -36.89
CA LEU A 275 34.63 -32.40 -36.97
C LEU A 275 33.67 -31.95 -38.09
N SER A 276 33.57 -32.68 -39.20
CA SER A 276 32.61 -32.36 -40.28
C SER A 276 31.14 -32.64 -39.91
N ASN A 277 30.91 -33.50 -38.91
CA ASN A 277 29.58 -33.95 -38.47
C ASN A 277 29.07 -33.22 -37.20
N ILE A 278 29.80 -32.22 -36.68
CA ILE A 278 29.38 -31.41 -35.53
C ILE A 278 29.17 -29.92 -35.90
N PRO A 279 28.37 -29.16 -35.13
CA PRO A 279 28.18 -27.73 -35.42
C PRO A 279 29.51 -26.97 -35.28
N ARG A 280 29.86 -26.14 -36.29
CA ARG A 280 31.17 -25.47 -36.37
C ARG A 280 31.55 -24.75 -35.07
N TYR A 281 30.61 -24.11 -34.37
CA TYR A 281 30.88 -23.37 -33.13
C TYR A 281 31.48 -24.21 -31.97
N TYR A 282 31.45 -25.55 -32.04
CA TYR A 282 32.14 -26.44 -31.10
C TYR A 282 33.66 -26.50 -31.28
N TYR A 283 34.24 -26.14 -32.43
CA TYR A 283 35.69 -26.37 -32.62
C TYR A 283 36.55 -25.53 -31.66
N MET A 284 36.09 -24.33 -31.28
CA MET A 284 36.79 -23.47 -30.33
C MET A 284 36.82 -24.05 -28.90
N PRO A 285 35.69 -24.53 -28.32
CA PRO A 285 35.68 -25.43 -27.17
C PRO A 285 36.60 -26.65 -27.30
N ILE A 286 36.53 -27.37 -28.42
CA ILE A 286 37.31 -28.60 -28.65
C ILE A 286 38.82 -28.30 -28.68
N SER A 287 39.28 -27.27 -29.39
CA SER A 287 40.69 -26.84 -29.39
C SER A 287 41.20 -26.59 -27.97
N LYS A 288 40.41 -25.89 -27.13
CA LYS A 288 40.75 -25.63 -25.73
C LYS A 288 40.74 -26.86 -24.83
N ALA A 289 39.94 -27.87 -25.15
CA ALA A 289 40.01 -29.16 -24.47
C ALA A 289 41.30 -29.91 -24.84
N PHE A 290 41.64 -29.97 -26.13
CA PHE A 290 42.91 -30.56 -26.60
C PHE A 290 44.14 -29.80 -26.08
N GLU A 291 44.09 -28.48 -25.95
CA GLU A 291 45.15 -27.67 -25.33
C GLU A 291 45.39 -28.08 -23.85
N ARG A 292 44.33 -28.44 -23.10
CA ARG A 292 44.47 -28.98 -21.73
C ARG A 292 45.00 -30.41 -21.69
N LEU A 293 44.77 -31.19 -22.75
CA LEU A 293 45.40 -32.50 -22.95
C LEU A 293 46.86 -32.39 -23.42
N GLY A 294 47.38 -31.18 -23.66
CA GLY A 294 48.76 -30.91 -24.10
C GLY A 294 48.94 -30.74 -25.61
N PHE A 295 47.88 -30.82 -26.41
CA PHE A 295 47.94 -30.68 -27.87
C PHE A 295 47.58 -29.25 -28.30
N GLN A 296 48.54 -28.51 -28.86
CA GLN A 296 48.30 -27.18 -29.43
C GLN A 296 48.05 -27.26 -30.94
N GLY A 297 47.15 -26.43 -31.46
CA GLY A 297 46.95 -26.27 -32.91
C GLY A 297 46.28 -27.47 -33.61
N VAL A 298 45.63 -28.37 -32.87
CA VAL A 298 44.87 -29.53 -33.42
C VAL A 298 43.88 -29.11 -34.50
N ILE A 299 43.24 -27.95 -34.31
CA ILE A 299 42.31 -27.36 -35.27
C ILE A 299 42.96 -26.10 -35.83
N LYS A 300 43.07 -26.03 -37.16
CA LYS A 300 43.78 -24.96 -37.87
C LYS A 300 43.11 -23.59 -37.63
N PRO A 301 43.88 -22.49 -37.48
CA PRO A 301 43.32 -21.15 -37.25
C PRO A 301 42.29 -20.71 -38.30
N GLU A 302 42.47 -21.09 -39.57
CA GLU A 302 41.55 -20.73 -40.65
C GLU A 302 40.16 -21.39 -40.50
N ALA A 303 40.08 -22.55 -39.83
CA ALA A 303 38.82 -23.18 -39.46
C ALA A 303 38.16 -22.50 -38.24
N LEU A 304 38.96 -21.89 -37.36
CA LEU A 304 38.50 -21.10 -36.22
C LEU A 304 38.05 -19.67 -36.63
N ASP A 305 38.60 -19.10 -37.70
CA ASP A 305 38.11 -17.82 -38.23
C ASP A 305 36.80 -17.99 -39.04
N ARG A 306 36.56 -19.17 -39.62
CA ARG A 306 35.33 -19.53 -40.35
C ARG A 306 34.17 -20.00 -39.46
N MET A 307 34.27 -19.86 -38.13
CA MET A 307 33.20 -20.22 -37.16
C MET A 307 31.85 -19.54 -37.48
N LEU A 308 31.91 -18.23 -37.79
CA LEU A 308 30.77 -17.35 -37.98
C LEU A 308 31.14 -16.34 -39.09
N PRO A 309 30.29 -16.14 -40.11
CA PRO A 309 30.54 -15.13 -41.13
C PRO A 309 30.81 -13.74 -40.54
N TYR A 310 31.79 -13.02 -41.09
CA TYR A 310 32.19 -11.69 -40.61
C TYR A 310 31.02 -10.70 -40.56
N GLN A 311 30.11 -10.77 -41.54
CA GLN A 311 28.90 -9.97 -41.59
C GLN A 311 27.97 -10.25 -40.40
N LEU A 312 27.72 -11.53 -40.07
CA LEU A 312 26.92 -11.93 -38.92
C LEU A 312 27.56 -11.52 -37.60
N LYS A 313 28.87 -11.75 -37.44
CA LYS A 313 29.65 -11.33 -36.27
C LYS A 313 29.51 -9.83 -36.00
N ASN A 314 29.61 -9.01 -37.06
CA ASN A 314 29.43 -7.56 -36.98
C ASN A 314 27.97 -7.16 -36.71
N HIS A 315 26.99 -7.85 -37.29
CA HIS A 315 25.57 -7.60 -37.05
C HIS A 315 25.22 -7.84 -35.57
N LEU A 316 25.61 -8.98 -35.00
CA LEU A 316 25.41 -9.32 -33.59
C LEU A 316 26.13 -8.33 -32.66
N GLN A 317 27.33 -7.86 -33.01
CA GLN A 317 28.03 -6.80 -32.26
C GLN A 317 27.29 -5.46 -32.31
N LYS A 318 26.74 -5.07 -33.47
CA LYS A 318 25.90 -3.86 -33.60
C LYS A 318 24.63 -3.95 -32.77
N LEU A 319 23.92 -5.08 -32.81
CA LEU A 319 22.74 -5.32 -31.97
C LEU A 319 23.08 -5.21 -30.48
N ARG A 320 24.15 -5.88 -30.03
CA ARG A 320 24.63 -5.80 -28.64
C ARG A 320 24.96 -4.37 -28.21
N HIS A 321 25.59 -3.59 -29.09
CA HIS A 321 25.92 -2.19 -28.80
C HIS A 321 24.66 -1.31 -28.74
N SER A 322 23.72 -1.50 -29.67
CA SER A 322 22.44 -0.78 -29.70
C SER A 322 21.60 -1.06 -28.46
N ALA A 323 21.44 -2.34 -28.09
CA ALA A 323 20.72 -2.76 -26.89
C ALA A 323 21.34 -2.17 -25.61
N LYS A 324 22.69 -2.07 -25.55
CA LYS A 324 23.36 -1.40 -24.43
C LYS A 324 23.03 0.10 -24.39
N ILE A 325 23.11 0.81 -25.51
CA ILE A 325 22.78 2.25 -25.57
C ILE A 325 21.34 2.50 -25.15
N GLU A 326 20.41 1.64 -25.56
CA GLU A 326 19.00 1.75 -25.18
C GLU A 326 18.76 1.44 -23.70
N TYR A 327 19.44 0.43 -23.15
CA TYR A 327 19.44 0.16 -21.71
C TYR A 327 19.99 1.36 -20.91
N ASP A 328 21.15 1.89 -21.29
CA ASP A 328 21.78 3.06 -20.64
C ASP A 328 20.85 4.29 -20.75
N ARG A 329 20.14 4.47 -21.87
CA ARG A 329 19.09 5.50 -22.06
C ARG A 329 17.89 5.27 -21.16
N PHE A 330 17.38 4.05 -21.05
CA PHE A 330 16.24 3.71 -20.19
C PHE A 330 16.56 3.95 -18.71
N VAL A 331 17.75 3.52 -18.27
CA VAL A 331 18.25 3.81 -16.91
C VAL A 331 18.37 5.32 -16.69
N HIS A 332 18.83 6.09 -17.67
CA HIS A 332 18.85 7.55 -17.59
C HIS A 332 17.43 8.13 -17.46
N VAL A 333 16.47 7.71 -18.29
CA VAL A 333 15.08 8.21 -18.25
C VAL A 333 14.41 7.92 -16.90
N VAL A 334 14.56 6.69 -16.37
CA VAL A 334 13.97 6.29 -15.08
C VAL A 334 14.65 6.99 -13.88
N SER A 335 15.95 7.30 -13.98
CA SER A 335 16.68 8.01 -12.92
C SER A 335 16.56 9.54 -12.99
N SER A 336 16.30 10.10 -14.17
CA SER A 336 15.92 11.50 -14.32
C SER A 336 14.47 11.69 -13.89
N THR A 337 14.24 12.43 -12.80
CA THR A 337 12.92 12.98 -12.54
C THR A 337 12.60 14.00 -13.63
N GLU A 338 11.87 13.59 -14.68
CA GLU A 338 11.40 14.53 -15.70
C GLU A 338 10.61 15.66 -15.00
N PRO A 339 10.93 16.93 -15.27
CA PRO A 339 10.02 18.02 -14.92
C PRO A 339 8.72 17.80 -15.72
N PRO A 340 7.55 18.06 -15.13
CA PRO A 340 6.28 17.76 -15.80
C PRO A 340 6.19 18.51 -17.14
N PRO A 341 5.60 17.88 -18.17
CA PRO A 341 5.57 18.44 -19.52
C PRO A 341 4.96 19.83 -19.52
N LEU A 342 5.69 20.78 -20.10
CA LEU A 342 5.25 22.17 -20.25
C LEU A 342 4.35 22.26 -21.48
N VAL A 343 3.05 22.47 -21.26
CA VAL A 343 2.10 22.65 -22.37
C VAL A 343 2.16 24.11 -22.80
N LYS A 344 2.83 24.37 -23.93
CA LYS A 344 2.85 25.71 -24.53
C LYS A 344 1.64 25.90 -25.44
N LEU A 345 0.75 26.82 -25.07
CA LEU A 345 -0.37 27.22 -25.93
C LEU A 345 0.10 28.20 -27.01
N PRO A 346 -0.46 28.15 -28.24
CA PRO A 346 -0.16 29.13 -29.27
C PRO A 346 -0.56 30.54 -28.82
N GLN A 347 0.33 31.52 -28.97
CA GLN A 347 0.05 32.91 -28.54
C GLN A 347 -1.05 33.61 -29.36
N SER A 348 -1.42 33.07 -30.51
CA SER A 348 -2.59 33.48 -31.31
C SER A 348 -3.91 33.05 -30.67
N SER A 349 -3.92 32.01 -29.83
CA SER A 349 -5.08 31.50 -29.10
C SER A 349 -5.36 32.27 -27.80
N LEU A 350 -4.49 33.20 -27.40
CA LEU A 350 -4.54 33.89 -26.12
C LEU A 350 -4.73 35.41 -26.29
N PRO A 351 -5.55 36.07 -25.44
CA PRO A 351 -5.62 37.53 -25.36
C PRO A 351 -4.24 38.15 -25.13
N VAL A 352 -4.01 39.37 -25.64
CA VAL A 352 -2.68 40.02 -25.61
C VAL A 352 -2.10 40.10 -24.20
N SER A 353 -2.93 40.37 -23.19
CA SER A 353 -2.57 40.42 -21.77
C SER A 353 -2.13 39.07 -21.18
N MET A 354 -2.52 37.94 -21.79
CA MET A 354 -2.23 36.58 -21.31
C MET A 354 -1.04 35.92 -22.03
N ARG A 355 -0.46 36.55 -23.05
CA ARG A 355 0.71 36.03 -23.78
C ARG A 355 1.94 35.73 -22.91
N PRO A 356 2.24 36.47 -21.81
CA PRO A 356 3.30 36.09 -20.87
C PRO A 356 3.05 34.77 -20.12
N PHE A 357 1.82 34.27 -20.14
CA PHE A 357 1.37 33.04 -19.45
C PHE A 357 1.08 31.90 -20.44
N SER A 358 1.66 31.93 -21.65
CA SER A 358 1.46 30.87 -22.67
C SER A 358 2.02 29.49 -22.28
N GLU A 359 2.71 29.38 -21.14
CA GLU A 359 3.29 28.14 -20.62
C GLU A 359 2.46 27.59 -19.46
N LEU A 360 1.54 26.67 -19.77
CA LEU A 360 0.77 25.97 -18.75
C LEU A 360 1.59 24.79 -18.20
N ARG A 361 1.88 24.85 -16.90
CA ARG A 361 2.48 23.74 -16.16
C ARG A 361 1.37 22.79 -15.72
N ALA A 362 1.50 21.49 -16.00
CA ALA A 362 0.45 20.52 -15.71
C ALA A 362 0.06 20.53 -14.21
N PHE A 363 -1.23 20.75 -13.92
CA PHE A 363 -1.77 20.68 -12.58
C PHE A 363 -1.75 19.22 -12.08
N GLY A 364 -1.14 18.98 -10.91
CA GLY A 364 -1.10 17.67 -10.25
C GLY A 364 0.28 17.17 -9.82
N THR A 365 1.38 17.74 -10.34
CA THR A 365 2.76 17.31 -10.05
C THR A 365 3.54 18.36 -9.27
N VAL A 366 3.10 18.65 -8.05
CA VAL A 366 3.98 19.31 -7.06
C VAL A 366 5.09 18.32 -6.72
N ALA A 367 6.25 18.47 -7.36
CA ALA A 367 7.48 17.83 -6.92
C ALA A 367 7.65 18.15 -5.43
N LYS A 368 7.55 17.13 -4.56
CA LYS A 368 7.74 17.32 -3.11
C LYS A 368 9.08 18.06 -2.94
N PRO A 369 9.11 19.28 -2.38
CA PRO A 369 10.37 19.95 -2.14
C PRO A 369 11.17 19.03 -1.22
N SER A 370 12.33 18.56 -1.69
CA SER A 370 13.18 17.72 -0.85
C SER A 370 13.48 18.51 0.42
N GLY A 371 13.37 17.90 1.60
CA GLY A 371 13.40 18.60 2.89
C GLY A 371 14.70 19.38 3.20
N LYS A 372 15.65 19.36 2.27
CA LYS A 372 16.98 19.97 2.30
C LYS A 372 16.98 21.50 2.38
N PHE A 373 15.90 22.18 1.97
CA PHE A 373 15.90 23.63 1.72
C PHE A 373 15.03 24.49 2.66
N LEU A 374 14.50 23.91 3.76
CA LEU A 374 13.54 24.54 4.69
C LEU A 374 13.99 25.87 5.34
N TYR A 375 15.27 26.24 5.18
CA TYR A 375 15.88 27.44 5.77
C TYR A 375 16.45 28.41 4.71
N GLU A 376 16.54 28.01 3.44
CA GLU A 376 17.17 28.81 2.37
C GLU A 376 16.17 29.67 1.59
N THR A 377 14.96 29.16 1.33
CA THR A 377 13.93 29.87 0.57
C THR A 377 12.66 30.07 1.40
N PRO A 378 12.15 31.31 1.57
CA PRO A 378 10.93 31.57 2.35
C PRO A 378 9.70 30.77 1.89
N GLY A 379 9.57 30.53 0.57
CA GLY A 379 8.48 29.75 -0.02
C GLY A 379 8.51 28.25 0.28
N SER A 380 9.61 27.71 0.81
CA SER A 380 9.71 26.30 1.19
C SER A 380 9.06 25.98 2.54
N ILE A 381 8.80 26.99 3.37
CA ILE A 381 8.31 26.82 4.75
C ILE A 381 6.78 26.63 4.73
N PRO A 382 6.25 25.46 5.11
CA PRO A 382 4.80 25.24 5.10
C PRO A 382 4.10 26.18 6.07
N ARG A 383 2.98 26.83 5.65
CA ARG A 383 2.23 27.81 6.44
C ARG A 383 1.95 27.37 7.89
N ARG A 384 1.60 26.09 8.09
CA ARG A 384 1.38 25.46 9.42
C ARG A 384 2.62 25.41 10.33
N LYS A 385 3.84 25.38 9.77
CA LYS A 385 5.11 25.43 10.50
C LYS A 385 5.62 26.86 10.68
N LEU A 386 5.18 27.82 9.87
CA LEU A 386 5.70 29.20 9.82
C LEU A 386 5.79 29.86 11.21
N ARG A 387 4.73 29.79 12.04
CA ARG A 387 4.73 30.35 13.41
C ARG A 387 5.77 29.72 14.35
N LYS A 388 6.16 28.46 14.12
CA LYS A 388 7.23 27.77 14.87
C LYS A 388 8.63 28.02 14.28
N MET A 389 8.72 28.29 12.98
CA MET A 389 9.98 28.51 12.27
C MET A 389 10.46 29.96 12.31
N LEU A 390 9.57 30.96 12.22
CA LEU A 390 9.94 32.38 12.23
C LEU A 390 10.78 32.77 13.46
N PRO A 391 10.42 32.38 14.70
CA PRO A 391 11.24 32.69 15.88
C PRO A 391 12.58 31.94 15.88
N LYS A 392 12.67 30.77 15.24
CA LYS A 392 13.95 30.06 15.09
C LYS A 392 14.86 30.76 14.08
N LEU A 393 14.32 31.10 12.91
CA LEU A 393 15.02 31.87 11.87
C LEU A 393 15.50 33.23 12.40
N ARG A 394 14.66 33.95 13.15
CA ARG A 394 15.04 35.24 13.75
C ARG A 394 16.18 35.08 14.77
N ARG A 395 16.11 34.10 15.68
CA ARG A 395 17.21 33.83 16.62
C ARG A 395 18.49 33.39 15.93
N ASN A 396 18.39 32.61 14.86
CA ASN A 396 19.54 32.14 14.09
C ASN A 396 20.20 33.31 13.33
N LEU A 397 19.40 34.18 12.68
CA LEU A 397 19.90 35.40 12.07
C LEU A 397 20.62 36.31 13.08
N VAL A 398 20.05 36.48 14.28
CA VAL A 398 20.69 37.24 15.37
C VAL A 398 22.02 36.58 15.79
N ALA A 399 22.04 35.27 16.04
CA ALA A 399 23.28 34.56 16.42
C ALA A 399 24.37 34.55 15.32
N ILE A 400 23.99 34.64 14.04
CA ILE A 400 24.91 34.84 12.90
C ILE A 400 25.46 36.27 12.90
N LEU A 401 24.60 37.28 13.12
CA LEU A 401 24.99 38.69 13.18
C LEU A 401 25.87 39.01 14.40
N ASP A 402 25.62 38.34 15.53
CA ASP A 402 26.42 38.41 16.76
C ASP A 402 27.73 37.59 16.67
N GLY A 403 27.98 36.90 15.54
CA GLY A 403 29.20 36.13 15.28
C GLY A 403 29.32 34.81 16.06
N VAL A 404 28.29 34.41 16.81
CA VAL A 404 28.29 33.23 17.70
C VAL A 404 28.05 31.92 16.93
N SER A 405 27.40 31.96 15.75
CA SER A 405 27.05 30.75 14.98
C SER A 405 27.36 30.87 13.49
N ARG A 406 27.81 29.75 12.89
CA ARG A 406 27.85 29.58 11.42
C ARG A 406 26.43 29.42 10.84
N PRO A 407 26.21 29.71 9.54
CA PRO A 407 24.90 29.53 8.93
C PRO A 407 24.41 28.08 8.98
N MET A 408 23.40 27.83 9.82
CA MET A 408 22.54 26.63 9.91
C MET A 408 23.21 25.25 9.75
N ASP A 409 23.31 24.53 10.87
CA ASP A 409 23.45 23.06 10.84
C ASP A 409 22.35 22.43 9.98
N HIS A 410 22.73 21.71 8.93
CA HIS A 410 21.78 20.89 8.18
C HIS A 410 21.18 19.83 9.09
N GLU A 411 19.87 19.58 8.98
CA GLU A 411 19.18 18.48 9.69
C GLU A 411 19.75 17.09 9.30
N ALA A 412 20.57 17.04 8.24
CA ALA A 412 21.40 15.89 7.86
C ALA A 412 22.54 15.58 8.84
N ILE A 413 23.09 16.55 9.57
CA ILE A 413 24.17 16.35 10.55
C ILE A 413 23.68 15.50 11.73
N HIS A 414 22.41 15.67 12.13
CA HIS A 414 21.76 14.81 13.13
C HIS A 414 21.42 13.40 12.61
N ASN A 415 21.50 13.18 11.29
CA ASN A 415 21.35 11.87 10.64
C ASN A 415 22.70 11.33 10.10
N GLN A 416 23.81 12.00 10.42
CA GLN A 416 25.14 11.60 9.99
C GLN A 416 25.60 10.38 10.81
N ALA A 417 26.18 9.39 10.13
CA ALA A 417 26.71 8.23 10.83
C ALA A 417 27.86 8.64 11.74
N LEU A 418 27.94 8.03 12.93
CA LEU A 418 29.00 8.29 13.91
C LEU A 418 30.42 8.12 13.35
N SER A 419 30.60 7.29 12.31
CA SER A 419 31.88 7.13 11.59
C SER A 419 32.34 8.38 10.86
N ASP A 420 31.42 9.27 10.49
CA ASP A 420 31.65 10.35 9.53
C ASP A 420 31.75 11.71 10.24
N MET A 421 31.54 11.76 11.56
CA MET A 421 31.52 12.99 12.37
C MET A 421 32.92 13.48 12.80
N GLY A 422 33.98 12.71 12.57
CA GLY A 422 35.36 13.04 12.92
C GLY A 422 35.71 12.83 14.41
N ASP A 423 36.99 13.01 14.76
CA ASP A 423 37.48 12.84 16.14
C ASP A 423 37.02 14.00 17.03
N TYR A 424 36.09 13.69 17.95
CA TYR A 424 35.40 14.65 18.81
C TYR A 424 36.32 15.48 19.73
N ILE A 425 37.56 15.02 19.96
CA ILE A 425 38.55 15.69 20.80
C ILE A 425 38.91 17.08 20.25
N ASN A 426 39.02 17.23 18.92
CA ASN A 426 39.37 18.52 18.31
C ASN A 426 38.29 19.59 18.50
N TYR A 427 37.02 19.20 18.69
CA TYR A 427 35.93 20.13 18.99
C TYR A 427 35.93 20.60 20.45
N LYS A 428 36.45 19.79 21.39
CA LYS A 428 36.48 20.12 22.82
C LYS A 428 37.43 21.28 23.13
N PHE A 429 38.51 21.44 22.35
CA PHE A 429 39.50 22.50 22.52
C PHE A 429 39.25 23.75 21.65
N ALA A 430 38.17 23.77 20.85
CA ALA A 430 37.87 24.87 19.93
C ALA A 430 37.04 26.01 20.56
N GLN A 431 36.63 25.91 21.83
CA GLN A 431 36.06 27.06 22.55
C GLN A 431 37.18 28.02 22.96
N PRO A 432 37.01 29.34 22.80
CA PRO A 432 37.98 30.32 23.27
C PRO A 432 37.90 30.42 24.80
N GLN A 433 38.58 29.51 25.50
CA GLN A 433 38.87 29.71 26.92
C GLN A 433 39.75 30.94 27.05
N ALA A 434 39.26 31.95 27.78
CA ALA A 434 40.13 33.01 28.29
C ALA A 434 41.26 32.34 29.08
N ALA A 435 42.51 32.61 28.70
CA ALA A 435 43.66 31.87 29.22
C ALA A 435 43.69 31.93 30.76
N PRO A 436 43.56 30.78 31.47
CA PRO A 436 43.61 30.80 32.92
C PRO A 436 44.99 31.26 33.38
N LEU A 437 45.01 32.06 34.44
CA LEU A 437 46.25 32.58 35.02
C LEU A 437 47.14 31.40 35.44
N ARG A 438 48.43 31.51 35.10
CA ARG A 438 49.42 30.43 35.14
C ARG A 438 49.61 29.88 36.56
N GLU A 439 49.09 28.68 36.82
CA GLU A 439 49.40 27.94 38.06
C GLU A 439 50.89 27.58 38.10
N LEU A 440 51.54 27.82 39.24
CA LEU A 440 53.00 27.85 39.34
C LEU A 440 53.69 26.49 39.58
N THR A 441 52.94 25.39 39.64
CA THR A 441 53.49 24.03 39.73
C THR A 441 52.59 23.04 38.99
N PRO A 442 53.06 22.37 37.92
CA PRO A 442 52.28 21.37 37.21
C PRO A 442 52.20 20.07 38.02
N SER A 443 51.02 19.69 38.48
CA SER A 443 50.77 18.32 38.95
C SER A 443 50.81 17.35 37.75
N PRO A 444 51.40 16.15 37.89
CA PRO A 444 51.63 15.25 36.76
C PRO A 444 50.33 14.80 36.09
N GLU A 445 50.32 14.82 34.77
CA GLU A 445 49.18 14.47 33.92
C GLU A 445 48.77 13.01 34.16
N ARG A 446 47.59 12.79 34.73
CA ARG A 446 47.03 11.44 34.87
C ARG A 446 46.68 10.91 33.48
N LEU A 447 47.44 9.92 33.01
CA LEU A 447 47.05 9.11 31.85
C LEU A 447 45.62 8.59 32.06
N ASP A 448 44.72 8.90 31.12
CA ASP A 448 43.36 8.38 31.14
C ASP A 448 43.38 6.87 30.85
N THR A 449 43.14 6.08 31.91
CA THR A 449 43.23 4.62 31.87
C THR A 449 42.03 3.93 31.22
N PHE A 450 41.04 4.66 30.68
CA PHE A 450 39.85 4.07 30.04
C PHE A 450 39.76 4.33 28.53
N GLY A 451 40.77 3.84 27.79
CA GLY A 451 40.83 3.86 26.33
C GLY A 451 40.15 2.66 25.64
N ASN A 452 39.32 2.93 24.64
CA ASN A 452 38.63 1.92 23.80
C ASN A 452 39.62 0.95 23.11
N PRO A 453 39.49 -0.39 23.29
CA PRO A 453 40.47 -1.38 22.82
C PRO A 453 40.53 -1.57 21.30
N PHE A 454 39.63 -0.96 20.51
CA PHE A 454 39.61 -1.09 19.04
C PHE A 454 40.37 0.02 18.29
N ARG A 455 40.91 1.03 18.98
CA ARG A 455 41.79 2.03 18.35
C ARG A 455 43.18 1.44 18.12
N ARG A 456 43.42 0.93 16.91
CA ARG A 456 44.77 0.56 16.45
C ARG A 456 45.66 1.81 16.51
N LYS A 457 46.67 1.82 17.39
CA LYS A 457 47.68 2.89 17.47
C LYS A 457 48.61 2.84 16.25
N THR A 458 48.21 3.47 15.15
CA THR A 458 49.15 3.87 14.08
C THR A 458 49.87 5.16 14.48
N ALA A 459 51.19 5.11 14.49
CA ALA A 459 52.12 6.24 14.68
C ALA A 459 52.01 7.00 16.02
N ALA A 460 52.60 6.43 17.08
CA ALA A 460 53.44 7.24 17.95
C ALA A 460 54.86 7.19 17.38
N THR A 461 55.23 8.17 16.55
CA THR A 461 56.60 8.30 16.03
C THR A 461 57.49 8.76 17.18
N PHE A 462 58.21 7.82 17.79
CA PHE A 462 59.37 8.17 18.59
C PHE A 462 60.39 8.86 17.67
N VAL A 463 60.82 10.06 18.05
CA VAL A 463 62.08 10.61 17.56
C VAL A 463 63.17 9.88 18.34
N ALA A 464 63.81 8.92 17.69
CA ALA A 464 65.11 8.39 18.07
C ALA A 464 66.00 8.53 16.83
N ASP A 465 67.13 9.20 17.03
CA ASP A 465 68.19 9.39 16.04
C ASP A 465 68.98 8.08 15.83
N GLU A 466 70.02 8.12 14.99
CA GLU A 466 71.08 7.11 14.74
C GLU A 466 71.05 6.36 13.39
N VAL A 467 71.73 6.97 12.40
CA VAL A 467 72.79 6.47 11.47
C VAL A 467 72.76 5.06 10.81
N PHE A 468 73.30 4.99 9.57
CA PHE A 468 73.74 3.82 8.75
C PHE A 468 72.62 2.97 8.09
N VAL A 469 72.76 2.45 6.86
CA VAL A 469 73.65 2.77 5.70
C VAL A 469 72.96 2.33 4.38
N GLU A 470 73.58 2.62 3.24
CA GLU A 470 73.21 2.24 1.87
C GLU A 470 72.98 0.72 1.67
N ASP A 471 72.07 0.33 0.77
CA ASP A 471 72.51 -0.21 -0.53
C ASP A 471 71.38 -0.32 -1.59
N VAL A 472 71.63 0.39 -2.71
CA VAL A 472 71.53 0.04 -4.14
C VAL A 472 71.13 -1.42 -4.53
N ALA A 473 70.57 -1.72 -5.72
CA ALA A 473 70.50 -0.99 -6.99
C ALA A 473 69.33 -1.41 -7.93
N PHE A 474 68.95 -0.49 -8.84
CA PHE A 474 68.71 -0.61 -10.30
C PHE A 474 68.16 -1.93 -10.93
N SER A 475 67.31 -1.90 -11.97
CA SER A 475 67.48 -1.10 -13.20
C SER A 475 66.17 -0.80 -13.97
N GLY A 476 66.09 0.41 -14.55
CA GLY A 476 65.24 0.72 -15.72
C GLY A 476 65.88 0.25 -17.05
N PRO A 477 65.48 0.73 -18.26
CA PRO A 477 65.23 2.15 -18.62
C PRO A 477 63.82 2.43 -19.22
N ALA A 478 63.19 3.60 -19.03
CA ALA A 478 63.38 4.94 -19.65
C ALA A 478 62.81 5.07 -21.10
N PHE A 479 61.80 5.90 -21.40
CA PHE A 479 61.75 7.39 -21.54
C PHE A 479 62.57 7.94 -22.75
N PRO A 480 62.19 9.07 -23.42
CA PRO A 480 61.53 10.32 -22.95
C PRO A 480 60.25 10.70 -23.76
N GLY A 481 59.45 11.76 -23.52
CA GLY A 481 59.38 12.92 -22.59
C GLY A 481 58.06 13.70 -22.91
N SER A 482 57.70 14.90 -22.42
CA SER A 482 58.22 15.83 -21.38
C SER A 482 57.12 16.87 -20.99
N SER A 483 57.35 17.71 -19.97
CA SER A 483 56.70 19.01 -19.64
C SER A 483 55.15 19.18 -19.82
N SER A 484 54.32 19.43 -18.79
CA SER A 484 54.34 20.68 -17.98
C SER A 484 53.10 20.81 -17.05
N SER A 485 53.26 21.62 -15.99
CA SER A 485 52.25 22.41 -15.26
C SER A 485 50.84 21.85 -14.89
N SER A 486 50.63 21.76 -13.58
CA SER A 486 49.35 21.77 -12.85
C SER A 486 48.20 22.57 -13.49
N MET A 487 47.02 21.93 -13.62
CA MET A 487 45.75 22.61 -13.40
C MET A 487 44.71 21.68 -12.75
N ARG A 488 44.13 22.08 -11.61
CA ARG A 488 43.02 21.38 -10.95
C ARG A 488 41.78 21.38 -11.84
N ARG A 489 41.26 20.20 -12.19
CA ARG A 489 39.89 20.04 -12.69
C ARG A 489 39.12 18.99 -11.89
N ARG A 490 37.90 19.33 -11.49
CA ARG A 490 36.97 18.47 -10.76
C ARG A 490 36.52 17.31 -11.66
N SER A 491 36.57 16.08 -11.15
CA SER A 491 35.90 14.92 -11.73
C SER A 491 34.86 14.35 -10.75
N THR A 492 33.60 14.48 -11.15
CA THR A 492 32.52 13.49 -11.03
C THR A 492 32.84 12.23 -10.20
N GLY A 493 32.21 12.12 -9.02
CA GLY A 493 32.23 10.90 -8.23
C GLY A 493 31.39 9.79 -8.87
N GLY A 494 32.07 8.79 -9.43
CA GLY A 494 31.46 7.53 -9.83
C GLY A 494 31.13 6.63 -8.64
N LEU A 495 30.18 5.71 -8.84
CA LEU A 495 29.75 4.74 -7.84
C LEU A 495 30.89 3.75 -7.52
N SER A 496 31.23 3.59 -6.23
CA SER A 496 32.11 2.53 -5.75
C SER A 496 31.34 1.63 -4.79
N GLY A 497 31.17 0.36 -5.19
CA GLY A 497 30.53 -0.65 -4.35
C GLY A 497 31.46 -1.11 -3.21
N ARG A 498 30.88 -1.33 -2.02
CA ARG A 498 31.63 -1.90 -0.89
C ARG A 498 32.09 -3.32 -1.20
N VAL A 499 33.41 -3.50 -1.33
CA VAL A 499 34.04 -4.83 -1.25
C VAL A 499 33.86 -5.36 0.18
N LYS A 500 33.27 -6.55 0.33
CA LYS A 500 33.24 -7.25 1.63
C LYS A 500 34.65 -7.77 1.93
N GLY A 501 35.25 -7.33 3.04
CA GLY A 501 36.50 -7.88 3.53
C GLY A 501 36.36 -9.33 4.02
N PRO A 502 37.46 -10.11 4.09
CA PRO A 502 37.43 -11.48 4.57
C PRO A 502 37.09 -11.56 6.07
N LEU A 503 36.46 -12.65 6.47
CA LEU A 503 36.17 -12.94 7.89
C LEU A 503 37.47 -13.28 8.65
N PRO A 504 37.55 -12.98 9.97
CA PRO A 504 38.68 -13.39 10.80
C PRO A 504 38.87 -14.92 10.83
N PRO A 505 40.12 -15.43 10.80
CA PRO A 505 40.42 -16.85 10.61
C PRO A 505 39.98 -17.80 11.75
N TYR A 506 39.46 -17.29 12.87
CA TYR A 506 38.90 -18.09 13.96
C TYR A 506 37.40 -18.44 13.78
N ILE A 507 36.74 -17.92 12.75
CA ILE A 507 35.32 -18.19 12.46
C ILE A 507 35.21 -19.30 11.41
N THR A 508 34.90 -20.51 11.86
CA THR A 508 34.63 -21.67 11.00
C THR A 508 33.14 -22.03 10.95
N PHE A 509 32.74 -22.81 9.95
CA PHE A 509 31.35 -23.26 9.73
C PHE A 509 30.74 -23.98 10.95
N SER A 510 31.57 -24.67 11.72
CA SER A 510 31.22 -25.42 12.94
C SER A 510 30.98 -24.53 14.18
N ASN A 511 31.41 -23.27 14.13
CA ASN A 511 31.55 -22.41 15.32
C ASN A 511 30.49 -21.30 15.37
N TRP A 512 30.00 -20.84 14.21
CA TRP A 512 29.02 -19.74 14.09
C TRP A 512 27.82 -19.89 15.03
N ARG A 513 27.26 -21.11 15.14
CA ARG A 513 26.04 -21.38 15.94
C ARG A 513 26.22 -21.25 17.46
N ARG A 514 27.45 -21.20 18.00
CA ARG A 514 27.72 -21.10 19.44
C ARG A 514 27.82 -19.68 19.99
N LEU A 515 27.85 -18.66 19.13
CA LEU A 515 27.96 -17.24 19.53
C LEU A 515 26.66 -16.44 19.38
N SER A 516 25.57 -17.07 18.93
CA SER A 516 24.24 -16.46 18.95
C SER A 516 23.48 -16.91 20.20
N ARG A 517 23.12 -15.97 21.09
CA ARG A 517 22.31 -16.28 22.29
C ARG A 517 20.84 -16.45 21.90
N GLY A 518 20.25 -17.57 22.36
CA GLY A 518 18.85 -17.91 22.12
C GLY A 518 17.85 -17.19 23.03
N ASN A 519 16.58 -17.24 22.60
CA ASN A 519 15.40 -16.51 23.11
C ASN A 519 15.14 -16.63 24.63
N SER A 520 14.57 -15.56 25.20
CA SER A 520 13.29 -15.63 25.95
C SER A 520 12.62 -14.25 26.16
N THR A 521 11.30 -14.22 25.89
CA THR A 521 10.22 -13.40 26.49
C THR A 521 10.40 -11.90 26.83
N ALA A 522 9.70 -11.07 26.04
CA ALA A 522 8.75 -9.99 26.43
C ALA A 522 9.12 -8.80 27.35
N SER A 523 8.61 -7.63 26.94
CA SER A 523 8.31 -6.40 27.69
C SER A 523 9.43 -5.67 28.45
N SER A 524 9.87 -4.54 27.89
CA SER A 524 9.55 -3.20 28.44
C SER A 524 10.08 -2.08 27.54
N SER A 525 9.18 -1.35 26.88
CA SER A 525 9.52 -0.06 26.25
C SER A 525 9.32 1.04 27.30
N PRO A 526 10.33 1.87 27.61
CA PRO A 526 10.13 3.05 28.44
C PRO A 526 9.21 4.05 27.75
N GLN A 527 8.37 4.71 28.54
CA GLN A 527 7.35 5.64 28.07
C GLN A 527 7.95 6.86 27.36
N ARG A 528 7.18 7.41 26.41
CA ARG A 528 7.15 8.86 26.23
C ARG A 528 5.94 9.37 26.99
N ASP A 529 6.20 10.11 28.04
CA ASP A 529 5.62 11.42 28.32
C ASP A 529 6.59 12.09 29.31
N ASP A 530 6.98 13.34 29.08
CA ASP A 530 6.14 14.41 29.62
C ASP A 530 6.52 15.80 29.13
N PHE A 531 5.57 16.72 29.28
CA PHE A 531 5.80 18.16 29.20
C PHE A 531 6.53 18.63 30.46
N SER A 532 7.60 19.41 30.32
CA SER A 532 7.98 20.36 31.37
C SER A 532 8.70 21.58 30.79
N SER A 533 8.36 22.74 31.35
CA SER A 533 8.87 24.04 30.93
C SER A 533 10.25 24.29 31.51
N CYS A 534 11.18 24.81 30.69
CA CYS A 534 12.50 25.21 31.17
C CYS A 534 12.39 26.28 32.26
N SER A 535 12.77 25.92 33.49
CA SER A 535 13.08 26.86 34.56
C SER A 535 14.60 26.98 34.68
N SER A 536 15.10 28.22 34.81
CA SER A 536 16.53 28.53 34.89
C SER A 536 17.18 27.99 36.19
N PRO A 537 18.51 27.77 36.23
CA PRO A 537 19.16 27.13 37.37
C PRO A 537 19.36 28.08 38.55
N ILE A 538 19.32 27.54 39.77
CA ILE A 538 19.79 28.20 41.00
C ILE A 538 20.89 27.34 41.64
N HIS A 539 21.80 28.03 42.32
CA HIS A 539 23.14 27.61 42.74
C HIS A 539 23.19 26.47 43.79
N ASN A 540 24.33 25.76 43.82
CA ASN A 540 24.71 24.78 44.85
C ASN A 540 24.84 25.38 46.26
N GLY A 541 24.66 24.53 47.28
CA GLY A 541 25.15 24.73 48.65
C GLY A 541 25.06 23.44 49.49
N GLU A 542 26.23 22.86 49.80
CA GLU A 542 26.70 22.21 51.05
C GLU A 542 25.69 21.74 52.15
N LEU A 543 25.89 20.68 52.96
CA LEU A 543 27.06 19.84 53.30
C LEU A 543 26.60 18.48 53.91
N ASN A 544 27.53 17.50 53.97
CA ASN A 544 27.61 16.24 54.79
C ASN A 544 26.56 15.97 55.91
N HIS A 545 26.14 14.73 56.23
CA HIS A 545 26.98 13.65 56.81
C HIS A 545 26.23 12.30 57.10
N VAL A 546 27.01 11.19 57.15
CA VAL A 546 26.82 9.93 57.94
C VAL A 546 25.68 8.93 57.60
N THR A 547 26.01 7.97 56.73
CA THR A 547 26.06 6.47 56.90
C THR A 547 24.94 5.63 57.62
N PRO A 548 24.84 4.30 57.31
CA PRO A 548 23.57 3.55 57.23
C PRO A 548 23.41 2.46 58.34
N PRO A 549 22.52 1.43 58.22
CA PRO A 549 22.85 0.26 57.39
C PRO A 549 21.68 -0.53 56.75
N THR A 550 22.03 -1.31 55.71
CA THR A 550 21.60 -2.70 55.33
C THR A 550 20.22 -3.28 55.74
N CYS A 551 19.57 -4.19 54.99
CA CYS A 551 19.77 -4.79 53.65
C CYS A 551 18.55 -5.72 53.34
N HIS A 552 18.61 -6.37 52.17
CA HIS A 552 17.93 -7.62 51.79
C HIS A 552 16.45 -7.58 51.39
N SER A 553 16.25 -8.03 50.16
CA SER A 553 14.99 -8.41 49.51
C SER A 553 14.72 -9.93 49.72
N PRO A 554 13.74 -10.52 49.02
CA PRO A 554 12.42 -10.87 49.51
C PRO A 554 12.28 -12.37 49.87
N PRO A 555 11.08 -12.82 50.28
CA PRO A 555 10.43 -13.80 49.39
C PRO A 555 8.91 -13.66 49.25
N THR A 556 8.37 -14.35 48.24
CA THR A 556 6.96 -14.43 47.87
C THR A 556 6.23 -15.62 48.51
N ASN A 557 4.92 -15.45 48.71
CA ASN A 557 3.87 -16.48 48.80
C ASN A 557 4.02 -17.61 49.85
N ASP A 558 3.08 -17.67 50.80
CA ASP A 558 1.98 -18.63 50.61
C ASP A 558 0.74 -18.44 51.53
N VAL A 559 -0.41 -18.81 50.95
CA VAL A 559 -1.61 -19.43 51.55
C VAL A 559 -2.24 -18.86 52.85
N TRP A 560 -3.36 -18.17 52.65
CA TRP A 560 -4.64 -18.29 53.39
C TRP A 560 -4.63 -18.76 54.88
N ARG A 561 -4.70 -17.79 55.82
CA ARG A 561 -5.76 -17.78 56.84
C ARG A 561 -5.94 -16.38 57.43
N GLY A 562 -7.18 -15.98 57.68
CA GLY A 562 -7.49 -14.61 58.09
C GLY A 562 -7.42 -14.38 59.61
N ASN A 563 -7.44 -13.12 59.99
CA ASN A 563 -8.40 -12.66 60.99
C ASN A 563 -8.88 -11.26 60.59
N ALA A 564 -10.18 -11.02 60.73
CA ALA A 564 -10.76 -9.70 60.50
C ALA A 564 -10.62 -8.87 61.77
N ASP A 565 -10.24 -7.59 61.66
CA ASP A 565 -10.78 -6.59 62.58
C ASP A 565 -10.98 -5.20 61.95
N ASN A 566 -12.25 -5.00 61.59
CA ASN A 566 -13.01 -3.76 61.45
C ASN A 566 -12.31 -2.39 61.66
N LYS A 567 -11.99 -1.73 60.54
CA LYS A 567 -12.40 -0.33 60.29
C LYS A 567 -13.12 -0.21 58.95
N ARG A 568 -14.38 -0.69 58.94
CA ARG A 568 -15.23 -0.74 57.75
C ARG A 568 -15.84 0.63 57.44
N LEU A 569 -15.21 1.40 56.56
CA LEU A 569 -15.87 2.53 55.90
C LEU A 569 -17.14 2.02 55.21
N ARG A 570 -18.29 2.59 55.55
CA ARG A 570 -19.59 2.21 54.98
C ARG A 570 -19.70 2.72 53.54
N LEU A 571 -19.29 1.90 52.58
CA LEU A 571 -19.74 2.03 51.18
C LEU A 571 -21.27 2.01 51.13
N SER A 572 -21.86 2.90 50.33
CA SER A 572 -23.32 2.98 50.17
C SER A 572 -23.89 1.69 49.56
N SER A 573 -25.21 1.50 49.66
CA SER A 573 -25.89 0.39 48.99
C SER A 573 -25.76 0.46 47.46
N GLU A 574 -25.67 1.67 46.90
CA GLU A 574 -25.56 1.89 45.45
C GLU A 574 -24.13 1.64 44.93
N ASP A 575 -23.10 1.95 45.73
CA ASP A 575 -21.70 1.63 45.41
C ASP A 575 -21.46 0.12 45.33
N LYS A 576 -22.09 -0.66 46.22
CA LYS A 576 -21.98 -2.12 46.23
C LYS A 576 -22.61 -2.74 44.98
N ASN A 577 -23.83 -2.33 44.65
CA ASN A 577 -24.51 -2.77 43.43
C ASN A 577 -23.71 -2.38 42.18
N SER A 578 -23.15 -1.16 42.13
CA SER A 578 -22.35 -0.68 41.00
C SER A 578 -21.04 -1.48 40.85
N PHE A 579 -20.37 -1.78 41.96
CA PHE A 579 -19.17 -2.62 41.97
C PHE A 579 -19.47 -4.05 41.48
N GLU A 580 -20.54 -4.67 41.97
CA GLU A 580 -20.92 -6.03 41.61
C GLU A 580 -21.31 -6.16 40.14
N VAL A 581 -22.12 -5.23 39.61
CA VAL A 581 -22.45 -5.13 38.18
C VAL A 581 -21.19 -4.94 37.33
N ASN A 582 -20.32 -3.99 37.71
CA ASN A 582 -19.09 -3.74 36.96
C ASN A 582 -18.14 -4.94 36.98
N ASN A 583 -18.04 -5.68 38.10
CA ASN A 583 -17.18 -6.87 38.18
C ASN A 583 -17.64 -7.98 37.22
N ILE A 584 -18.96 -8.18 37.06
CA ILE A 584 -19.53 -9.10 36.06
C ILE A 584 -19.19 -8.64 34.63
N LEU A 585 -19.32 -7.34 34.34
CA LEU A 585 -18.99 -6.75 33.03
C LEU A 585 -17.48 -6.85 32.73
N VAL A 586 -16.61 -6.62 33.71
CA VAL A 586 -15.15 -6.84 33.61
C VAL A 586 -14.84 -8.32 33.32
N GLY A 587 -15.46 -9.26 34.05
CA GLY A 587 -15.30 -10.69 33.80
C GLY A 587 -15.67 -11.10 32.37
N LYS A 588 -16.78 -10.55 31.86
CA LYS A 588 -17.21 -10.76 30.47
C LYS A 588 -16.25 -10.13 29.45
N LEU A 589 -15.78 -8.91 29.69
CA LEU A 589 -14.77 -8.26 28.85
C LEU A 589 -13.45 -9.02 28.85
N ILE A 590 -13.00 -9.54 29.99
CA ILE A 590 -11.82 -10.41 30.09
C ILE A 590 -12.02 -11.70 29.26
N GLU A 591 -13.17 -12.36 29.36
CA GLU A 591 -13.47 -13.56 28.56
C GLU A 591 -13.45 -13.25 27.05
N MET A 592 -13.89 -12.05 26.66
CA MET A 592 -13.84 -11.59 25.27
C MET A 592 -12.40 -11.25 24.83
N VAL A 593 -11.64 -10.50 25.63
CA VAL A 593 -10.21 -10.17 25.41
C VAL A 593 -9.35 -11.43 25.27
N ARG A 594 -9.68 -12.49 26.01
CA ARG A 594 -8.99 -13.80 25.93
C ARG A 594 -9.27 -14.58 24.65
N LYS A 595 -10.30 -14.23 23.88
CA LYS A 595 -10.63 -14.89 22.61
C LYS A 595 -9.82 -14.27 21.47
N PRO A 596 -9.36 -15.07 20.49
CA PRO A 596 -8.60 -14.56 19.34
C PRO A 596 -9.48 -13.75 18.37
N ALA A 597 -10.80 -13.92 18.44
CA ALA A 597 -11.79 -13.13 17.73
C ALA A 597 -12.48 -12.17 18.72
N LEU A 598 -12.38 -10.87 18.47
CA LEU A 598 -12.91 -9.83 19.35
C LEU A 598 -13.98 -9.02 18.60
N ASP A 599 -15.25 -9.23 18.97
CA ASP A 599 -16.35 -8.42 18.46
C ASP A 599 -16.31 -7.02 19.07
N GLY A 600 -15.77 -6.07 18.31
CA GLY A 600 -15.62 -4.67 18.73
C GLY A 600 -16.95 -3.98 19.07
N CYS A 601 -18.07 -4.39 18.46
CA CYS A 601 -19.40 -3.87 18.81
C CYS A 601 -19.79 -4.37 20.20
N LYS A 602 -19.72 -5.70 20.44
CA LYS A 602 -20.01 -6.27 21.77
C LYS A 602 -19.07 -5.73 22.85
N VAL A 603 -17.81 -5.42 22.54
CA VAL A 603 -16.87 -4.78 23.48
C VAL A 603 -17.35 -3.37 23.82
N PHE A 604 -17.68 -2.55 22.82
CA PHE A 604 -18.18 -1.19 23.02
C PHE A 604 -19.53 -1.15 23.77
N ASP A 605 -20.44 -2.06 23.45
CA ASP A 605 -21.72 -2.25 24.16
C ASP A 605 -21.52 -2.68 25.62
N THR A 606 -20.48 -3.46 25.91
CA THR A 606 -20.18 -3.88 27.29
C THR A 606 -19.46 -2.79 28.07
N LEU A 607 -18.62 -1.98 27.42
CA LEU A 607 -17.97 -0.79 28.00
C LEU A 607 -18.99 0.30 28.36
N THR A 608 -19.92 0.62 27.45
CA THR A 608 -20.98 1.63 27.67
C THR A 608 -21.97 1.25 28.77
N ARG A 609 -22.02 -0.02 29.19
CA ARG A 609 -22.83 -0.53 30.30
C ARG A 609 -22.20 -0.36 31.69
N PHE A 610 -20.97 0.14 31.81
CA PHE A 610 -20.37 0.39 33.13
C PHE A 610 -21.13 1.48 33.91
N VAL A 611 -21.47 1.18 35.17
CA VAL A 611 -22.24 2.03 36.10
C VAL A 611 -21.38 2.53 37.26
N GLY A 612 -21.94 3.33 38.16
CA GLY A 612 -21.21 3.88 39.32
C GLY A 612 -20.35 5.10 39.01
N SER A 613 -19.49 5.47 39.97
CA SER A 613 -18.66 6.68 39.92
C SER A 613 -17.55 6.60 38.86
N PHE A 614 -17.01 7.76 38.46
CA PHE A 614 -15.86 7.84 37.54
C PHE A 614 -14.73 6.88 37.94
N GLN A 615 -14.35 6.90 39.22
CA GLN A 615 -13.28 6.06 39.77
C GLN A 615 -13.57 4.55 39.60
N GLN A 616 -14.83 4.13 39.78
CA GLN A 616 -15.26 2.74 39.59
C GLN A 616 -15.19 2.32 38.11
N LYS A 617 -15.62 3.18 37.18
CA LYS A 617 -15.54 2.90 35.74
C LYS A 617 -14.09 2.90 35.23
N TYR A 618 -13.30 3.88 35.66
CA TYR A 618 -11.88 4.01 35.31
C TYR A 618 -11.07 2.80 35.78
N ALA A 619 -11.29 2.34 37.02
CA ALA A 619 -10.66 1.13 37.56
C ALA A 619 -11.08 -0.12 36.77
N SER A 620 -12.37 -0.24 36.44
CA SER A 620 -12.91 -1.38 35.67
C SER A 620 -12.27 -1.49 34.28
N VAL A 621 -12.16 -0.37 33.55
CA VAL A 621 -11.51 -0.36 32.22
C VAL A 621 -10.00 -0.56 32.32
N SER A 622 -9.33 0.02 33.32
CA SER A 622 -7.89 -0.19 33.54
C SER A 622 -7.55 -1.66 33.78
N PHE A 623 -8.44 -2.41 34.43
CA PHE A 623 -8.30 -3.86 34.63
C PHE A 623 -8.40 -4.64 33.30
N VAL A 624 -9.34 -4.26 32.43
CA VAL A 624 -9.50 -4.85 31.08
C VAL A 624 -8.31 -4.48 30.17
N MET A 625 -7.78 -3.26 30.29
CA MET A 625 -6.57 -2.81 29.58
C MET A 625 -5.33 -3.63 29.95
N ALA A 626 -5.14 -3.93 31.23
CA ALA A 626 -4.03 -4.77 31.70
C ALA A 626 -4.11 -6.19 31.11
N GLU A 627 -5.32 -6.77 31.04
CA GLU A 627 -5.53 -8.07 30.41
C GLU A 627 -5.31 -8.01 28.88
N ALA A 628 -5.74 -6.93 28.21
CA ALA A 628 -5.50 -6.72 26.78
C ALA A 628 -4.00 -6.65 26.44
N LEU A 629 -3.19 -5.98 27.27
CA LEU A 629 -1.73 -6.01 27.16
C LEU A 629 -1.15 -7.42 27.41
N ARG A 630 -1.69 -8.15 28.40
CA ARG A 630 -1.28 -9.53 28.69
C ARG A 630 -1.47 -10.47 27.50
N PHE A 631 -2.55 -10.26 26.73
CA PHE A 631 -2.86 -10.98 25.49
C PHE A 631 -2.32 -10.29 24.22
N LYS A 632 -1.46 -9.27 24.36
CA LYS A 632 -0.80 -8.53 23.27
C LYS A 632 -1.75 -7.85 22.26
N GLN A 633 -2.98 -7.55 22.66
CA GLN A 633 -3.96 -6.83 21.84
C GLN A 633 -3.71 -5.31 21.93
N VAL A 634 -2.61 -4.84 21.33
CA VAL A 634 -2.13 -3.45 21.43
C VAL A 634 -3.15 -2.44 20.86
N GLU A 635 -3.82 -2.79 19.77
CA GLU A 635 -4.83 -1.96 19.12
C GLU A 635 -6.10 -1.84 19.97
N LEU A 636 -6.52 -2.93 20.63
CA LEU A 636 -7.59 -2.87 21.63
C LEU A 636 -7.16 -2.04 22.85
N TYR A 637 -5.92 -2.21 23.33
CA TYR A 637 -5.40 -1.38 24.42
C TYR A 637 -5.46 0.11 24.09
N ARG A 638 -5.07 0.51 22.86
CA ARG A 638 -5.19 1.91 22.40
C ARG A 638 -6.64 2.39 22.37
N LEU A 639 -7.57 1.57 21.88
CA LEU A 639 -9.00 1.89 21.85
C LEU A 639 -9.56 2.03 23.28
N LEU A 640 -9.17 1.16 24.20
CA LEU A 640 -9.56 1.21 25.61
C LEU A 640 -8.94 2.42 26.33
N ASP A 641 -7.72 2.81 25.99
CA ASP A 641 -7.04 3.99 26.53
C ASP A 641 -7.69 5.29 26.04
N GLU A 642 -8.07 5.36 24.75
CA GLU A 642 -8.85 6.45 24.17
C GLU A 642 -10.26 6.51 24.80
N TRP A 643 -10.90 5.35 25.04
CA TRP A 643 -12.21 5.27 25.73
C TRP A 643 -12.13 5.69 27.20
N ARG A 644 -11.08 5.25 27.91
CA ARG A 644 -10.80 5.64 29.30
C ARG A 644 -10.53 7.13 29.41
N SER A 645 -9.79 7.71 28.46
CA SER A 645 -9.59 9.16 28.34
C SER A 645 -10.90 9.92 28.03
N CYS A 646 -11.91 9.26 27.46
CA CYS A 646 -13.24 9.83 27.27
C CYS A 646 -14.14 9.76 28.52
N LEU A 647 -13.71 9.11 29.61
CA LEU A 647 -14.42 9.15 30.91
C LEU A 647 -14.20 10.47 31.67
N ASP A 648 -13.12 11.20 31.37
CA ASP A 648 -12.60 12.35 32.13
C ASP A 648 -13.43 13.66 32.02
N LEU A 649 -14.68 13.57 31.58
CA LEU A 649 -15.62 14.71 31.56
C LEU A 649 -16.65 14.52 32.69
N PRO A 650 -16.55 15.31 33.78
CA PRO A 650 -17.51 15.21 34.87
C PRO A 650 -18.92 15.53 34.39
N SER A 651 -19.88 14.80 34.95
CA SER A 651 -21.27 15.21 34.92
C SER A 651 -21.46 16.36 35.90
N GLU A 652 -22.20 17.39 35.48
CA GLU A 652 -22.67 18.53 36.28
C GLU A 652 -21.67 19.68 36.59
N SER A 653 -22.30 20.84 36.85
CA SER A 653 -21.76 22.17 37.19
C SER A 653 -21.12 23.03 36.08
N VAL A 654 -21.68 24.23 35.94
CA VAL A 654 -21.25 25.30 35.02
C VAL A 654 -20.37 26.30 35.79
N VAL A 655 -19.13 26.52 35.31
CA VAL A 655 -18.46 27.84 35.43
C VAL A 655 -17.64 28.07 34.16
N VAL A 656 -17.78 29.28 33.58
CA VAL A 656 -16.97 29.73 32.44
C VAL A 656 -15.63 30.25 32.95
N HIS A 657 -14.52 29.72 32.45
CA HIS A 657 -13.29 30.50 32.30
C HIS A 657 -12.65 30.23 30.94
N ASN A 658 -12.23 31.31 30.28
CA ASN A 658 -11.63 31.31 28.97
C ASN A 658 -10.13 30.94 29.02
N ASN A 659 -9.63 30.52 27.86
CA ASN A 659 -8.24 30.16 27.54
C ASN A 659 -7.76 28.80 28.11
N ASP A 660 -7.63 27.80 27.23
CA ASP A 660 -6.26 27.44 26.81
C ASP A 660 -6.20 26.77 25.42
N SER A 661 -5.00 26.77 24.83
CA SER A 661 -4.73 26.57 23.41
C SER A 661 -4.12 25.20 23.08
N SER A 662 -4.75 24.10 23.51
CA SER A 662 -4.24 22.74 23.25
C SER A 662 -5.35 21.67 23.09
N ALA A 663 -6.05 21.67 21.95
CA ALA A 663 -7.00 20.61 21.60
C ALA A 663 -6.85 20.19 20.13
N GLY A 664 -6.30 18.99 19.88
CA GLY A 664 -5.79 18.62 18.56
C GLY A 664 -5.95 17.15 18.14
N ARG A 665 -7.03 16.45 18.56
CA ARG A 665 -7.59 15.23 17.92
C ARG A 665 -8.96 14.85 18.51
N CYS A 666 -10.02 15.06 17.73
CA CYS A 666 -11.41 14.60 17.94
C CYS A 666 -12.27 15.00 19.17
N PRO A 667 -12.07 16.08 19.97
CA PRO A 667 -13.12 16.54 20.88
C PRO A 667 -14.21 17.33 20.14
N THR A 668 -13.92 17.83 18.93
CA THR A 668 -14.75 18.81 18.20
C THR A 668 -16.03 18.21 17.64
N VAL A 669 -15.97 17.03 17.01
CA VAL A 669 -17.14 16.40 16.38
C VAL A 669 -18.19 16.00 17.42
N ARG A 670 -17.76 15.36 18.53
CA ARG A 670 -18.65 14.99 19.64
C ARG A 670 -19.26 16.22 20.33
N LYS A 671 -18.47 17.29 20.55
CA LYS A 671 -18.97 18.58 21.06
C LYS A 671 -19.99 19.22 20.12
N ARG A 672 -19.79 19.17 18.80
CA ARG A 672 -20.75 19.68 17.80
C ARG A 672 -22.02 18.85 17.72
N ALA A 673 -21.93 17.52 17.84
CA ALA A 673 -23.10 16.65 17.95
C ALA A 673 -23.92 16.94 19.22
N GLN A 674 -23.25 17.11 20.36
CA GLN A 674 -23.89 17.55 21.61
C GLN A 674 -24.53 18.94 21.46
N SER A 675 -23.80 19.90 20.89
CA SER A 675 -24.29 21.26 20.64
C SER A 675 -25.49 21.32 19.69
N LEU A 676 -25.57 20.43 18.70
CA LEU A 676 -26.73 20.32 17.81
C LEU A 676 -27.94 19.73 18.54
N LYS A 677 -27.73 18.70 19.37
CA LYS A 677 -28.79 18.09 20.19
C LYS A 677 -29.31 19.01 21.29
N SER A 678 -28.51 19.95 21.77
CA SER A 678 -28.90 20.96 22.77
C SER A 678 -29.25 22.33 22.17
N ALA A 679 -29.29 22.46 20.83
CA ALA A 679 -29.67 23.71 20.18
C ALA A 679 -31.19 23.92 20.19
N ASN A 680 -31.61 25.18 20.14
CA ASN A 680 -33.03 25.52 20.00
C ASN A 680 -33.59 24.94 18.69
N VAL A 681 -34.74 24.28 18.79
CA VAL A 681 -35.44 23.69 17.64
C VAL A 681 -36.12 24.79 16.84
N VAL A 682 -35.86 24.83 15.52
CA VAL A 682 -36.51 25.77 14.59
C VAL A 682 -37.83 25.15 14.12
N THR A 683 -38.95 25.84 14.38
CA THR A 683 -40.27 25.43 13.85
C THR A 683 -40.49 26.04 12.47
N ILE A 684 -40.92 25.21 11.51
CA ILE A 684 -41.25 25.64 10.14
C ILE A 684 -42.70 25.28 9.84
N GLU A 685 -43.54 26.30 9.59
CA GLU A 685 -44.99 26.15 9.42
C GLU A 685 -45.45 26.22 7.96
N SER A 686 -44.75 26.99 7.11
CA SER A 686 -45.08 27.22 5.70
C SER A 686 -44.03 26.64 4.75
N SER A 687 -44.47 26.19 3.57
CA SER A 687 -43.59 25.76 2.46
C SER A 687 -42.85 26.95 1.83
N GLY A 688 -43.28 28.18 2.14
CA GLY A 688 -42.60 29.42 1.78
C GLY A 688 -41.30 29.70 2.54
N ASP A 689 -41.14 29.12 3.72
CA ASP A 689 -39.96 29.35 4.56
C ASP A 689 -38.83 28.33 4.32
N ILE A 690 -39.13 27.23 3.61
CA ILE A 690 -38.20 26.11 3.42
C ILE A 690 -38.18 25.52 2.00
N LEU A 691 -36.98 25.27 1.47
CA LEU A 691 -36.78 24.28 0.41
C LEU A 691 -36.71 22.90 1.10
N TYR A 692 -37.87 22.26 1.25
CA TYR A 692 -37.95 20.94 1.84
C TYR A 692 -37.36 19.89 0.89
N VAL A 693 -36.63 18.91 1.41
CA VAL A 693 -36.09 17.76 0.67
C VAL A 693 -36.71 16.48 1.25
N HIS A 694 -37.47 15.72 0.46
CA HIS A 694 -38.03 14.43 0.88
C HIS A 694 -36.98 13.31 0.84
N GLN A 695 -37.30 12.17 1.44
CA GLN A 695 -36.50 10.95 1.33
C GLN A 695 -36.27 10.56 -0.14
N ASN A 696 -35.01 10.29 -0.49
CA ASN A 696 -34.52 9.99 -1.84
C ASN A 696 -34.60 11.17 -2.85
N GLU A 697 -34.75 12.40 -2.33
CA GLU A 697 -34.46 13.64 -3.06
C GLU A 697 -33.11 14.24 -2.63
N MET A 698 -32.54 15.04 -3.53
CA MET A 698 -31.43 15.96 -3.25
C MET A 698 -31.71 17.33 -3.89
N ALA A 699 -31.10 18.38 -3.34
CA ALA A 699 -31.08 19.72 -3.91
C ALA A 699 -29.63 20.21 -4.05
N MET A 700 -29.24 20.63 -5.25
CA MET A 700 -27.96 21.27 -5.54
C MET A 700 -28.19 22.76 -5.79
N VAL A 701 -27.59 23.62 -4.98
CA VAL A 701 -27.77 25.08 -5.07
C VAL A 701 -26.41 25.75 -5.24
N LYS A 702 -26.27 26.53 -6.31
CA LYS A 702 -25.08 27.34 -6.60
C LYS A 702 -25.21 28.75 -6.02
N TYR A 703 -24.09 29.34 -5.58
CA TYR A 703 -24.04 30.74 -5.18
C TYR A 703 -23.69 31.65 -6.38
N GLY A 704 -24.30 32.83 -6.44
CA GLY A 704 -24.11 33.80 -7.53
C GLY A 704 -22.72 34.44 -7.51
N ALA A 705 -22.22 34.83 -8.69
CA ALA A 705 -20.82 35.24 -8.87
C ALA A 705 -20.42 36.55 -8.12
N ASP A 706 -21.39 37.42 -7.82
CA ASP A 706 -21.17 38.75 -7.22
C ASP A 706 -21.26 38.78 -5.68
N THR A 707 -21.21 37.63 -4.99
CA THR A 707 -21.27 37.57 -3.51
C THR A 707 -19.97 38.02 -2.84
N ARG A 708 -19.58 39.29 -3.04
CA ARG A 708 -18.57 39.96 -2.22
C ARG A 708 -19.13 40.23 -0.82
N SER A 709 -18.44 39.68 0.17
CA SER A 709 -18.62 39.92 1.61
C SER A 709 -18.85 41.41 1.95
N THR A 710 -20.10 41.80 2.11
CA THR A 710 -20.52 42.91 2.99
C THR A 710 -21.09 42.32 4.28
N SER A 711 -21.13 43.10 5.36
CA SER A 711 -21.33 42.63 6.74
C SER A 711 -22.76 42.16 7.10
N SER A 712 -23.56 41.77 6.11
CA SER A 712 -24.94 41.31 6.29
C SER A 712 -25.36 40.32 5.19
N GLY A 713 -25.24 39.02 5.46
CA GLY A 713 -25.90 37.92 4.74
C GLY A 713 -25.59 37.78 3.23
N CYS A 714 -24.90 36.70 2.85
CA CYS A 714 -24.70 36.36 1.44
C CYS A 714 -26.06 36.18 0.73
N ARG A 715 -26.39 37.04 -0.24
CA ARG A 715 -27.56 36.85 -1.09
C ARG A 715 -27.29 35.73 -2.11
N ILE A 716 -27.97 34.61 -1.94
CA ILE A 716 -28.16 33.64 -3.02
C ILE A 716 -29.03 34.34 -4.06
N ASN A 717 -28.54 34.43 -5.30
CA ASN A 717 -29.24 35.11 -6.39
C ASN A 717 -29.29 34.14 -7.57
N PRO A 718 -30.48 33.80 -8.10
CA PRO A 718 -31.84 34.18 -7.66
C PRO A 718 -32.28 33.60 -6.29
N PRO A 719 -33.38 34.12 -5.69
CA PRO A 719 -33.78 33.79 -4.32
C PRO A 719 -34.30 32.36 -4.16
N ILE A 720 -33.97 31.78 -3.01
CA ILE A 720 -34.54 30.52 -2.50
C ILE A 720 -35.09 30.76 -1.08
N PRO A 721 -35.94 29.87 -0.54
CA PRO A 721 -36.35 29.98 0.85
C PRO A 721 -35.14 29.97 1.80
N ARG A 722 -35.23 30.73 2.91
CA ARG A 722 -34.14 30.91 3.87
C ARG A 722 -33.60 29.58 4.40
N PHE A 723 -34.47 28.62 4.66
CA PHE A 723 -34.10 27.32 5.18
C PHE A 723 -34.07 26.27 4.06
N VAL A 724 -33.11 25.35 4.13
CA VAL A 724 -33.16 24.09 3.36
C VAL A 724 -33.08 22.95 4.36
N GLY A 725 -33.94 21.94 4.25
CA GLY A 725 -34.00 20.93 5.30
C GLY A 725 -34.90 19.75 5.04
N THR A 726 -34.92 18.84 6.01
CA THR A 726 -35.72 17.62 5.95
C THR A 726 -36.15 17.18 7.36
N SER A 727 -37.15 16.31 7.43
CA SER A 727 -37.75 15.82 8.69
C SER A 727 -38.18 14.36 8.61
N GLU A 728 -38.79 13.87 9.71
CA GLU A 728 -39.20 12.49 9.92
C GLU A 728 -38.05 11.46 9.81
N MET A 729 -36.79 11.90 9.97
CA MET A 729 -35.65 10.99 9.96
C MET A 729 -35.74 10.00 11.13
N THR A 730 -35.70 8.71 10.80
CA THR A 730 -35.63 7.61 11.76
C THR A 730 -34.33 6.83 11.57
N SER A 731 -34.29 5.83 10.68
CA SER A 731 -33.06 5.11 10.30
C SER A 731 -32.23 5.82 9.22
N CYS A 732 -32.85 6.77 8.51
CA CYS A 732 -32.30 7.58 7.43
C CYS A 732 -31.51 8.82 7.92
N HIS A 733 -30.73 9.41 7.01
CA HIS A 733 -29.73 10.46 7.29
C HIS A 733 -29.86 11.64 6.32
N ALA A 734 -29.85 12.85 6.87
CA ALA A 734 -29.56 14.06 6.11
C ALA A 734 -28.04 14.20 5.92
N VAL A 735 -27.63 14.45 4.68
CA VAL A 735 -26.25 14.80 4.31
C VAL A 735 -26.26 16.18 3.66
N LEU A 736 -25.51 17.11 4.25
CA LEU A 736 -25.28 18.45 3.72
C LEU A 736 -23.78 18.64 3.45
N ILE A 737 -23.45 19.07 2.24
CA ILE A 737 -22.10 19.46 1.82
C ILE A 737 -22.12 20.94 1.44
N THR A 738 -21.25 21.75 2.03
CA THR A 738 -21.19 23.22 1.81
C THR A 738 -19.81 23.68 1.37
N SER A 739 -19.77 24.72 0.54
CA SER A 739 -18.56 25.34 -0.01
C SER A 739 -18.84 26.78 -0.46
N SER A 740 -17.81 27.59 -0.72
CA SER A 740 -17.96 28.92 -1.36
C SER A 740 -18.65 28.90 -2.73
N ALA A 741 -18.71 27.74 -3.41
CA ALA A 741 -19.43 27.59 -4.67
C ALA A 741 -20.95 27.38 -4.51
N GLY A 742 -21.41 26.92 -3.35
CA GLY A 742 -22.78 26.49 -3.13
C GLY A 742 -22.92 25.37 -2.11
N PHE A 743 -24.06 24.69 -2.11
CA PHE A 743 -24.31 23.53 -1.25
C PHE A 743 -25.10 22.43 -1.95
N VAL A 744 -24.95 21.22 -1.41
CA VAL A 744 -25.72 20.02 -1.80
C VAL A 744 -26.36 19.45 -0.53
N PHE A 745 -27.68 19.29 -0.53
CA PHE A 745 -28.45 18.71 0.58
C PHE A 745 -29.21 17.48 0.09
N GLY A 746 -29.13 16.34 0.78
CA GLY A 746 -29.86 15.12 0.44
C GLY A 746 -30.38 14.37 1.66
N HIS A 747 -31.45 13.61 1.48
CA HIS A 747 -32.00 12.70 2.50
C HIS A 747 -31.84 11.25 2.01
N LEU A 748 -30.87 10.55 2.60
CA LEU A 748 -30.47 9.20 2.24
C LEU A 748 -31.13 8.17 3.17
N ASP A 749 -31.56 7.03 2.65
CA ASP A 749 -32.20 5.95 3.42
C ASP A 749 -31.46 4.61 3.38
N GLY A 750 -30.42 4.48 2.56
CA GLY A 750 -29.65 3.23 2.38
C GLY A 750 -30.29 2.23 1.42
N SER A 751 -31.36 2.60 0.70
CA SER A 751 -32.03 1.75 -0.27
C SER A 751 -31.14 1.33 -1.45
N CYS A 752 -31.57 0.28 -2.15
CA CYS A 752 -30.95 -0.24 -3.37
C CYS A 752 -29.48 -0.68 -3.19
N ASP A 753 -29.20 -1.36 -2.08
CA ASP A 753 -27.85 -1.80 -1.66
C ASP A 753 -26.84 -0.64 -1.59
N GLY A 754 -27.33 0.57 -1.33
CA GLY A 754 -26.51 1.77 -1.20
C GLY A 754 -26.31 2.59 -2.48
N ARG A 755 -26.79 2.16 -3.65
CA ARG A 755 -26.63 2.89 -4.93
C ARG A 755 -27.10 4.35 -4.89
N LEU A 756 -28.12 4.65 -4.08
CA LEU A 756 -28.62 6.01 -3.90
C LEU A 756 -27.64 6.93 -3.16
N THR A 757 -26.86 6.38 -2.23
CA THR A 757 -25.77 7.07 -1.55
C THR A 757 -24.61 7.32 -2.53
N GLU A 758 -24.24 6.32 -3.33
CA GLU A 758 -23.19 6.42 -4.36
C GLU A 758 -23.51 7.52 -5.38
N ASP A 759 -24.70 7.49 -5.99
CA ASP A 759 -25.13 8.49 -6.98
C ASP A 759 -25.32 9.90 -6.40
N PHE A 760 -25.70 10.02 -5.11
CA PHE A 760 -25.65 11.32 -4.41
C PHE A 760 -24.22 11.88 -4.35
N PHE A 761 -23.24 11.07 -3.96
CA PHE A 761 -21.85 11.50 -3.88
C PHE A 761 -21.22 11.71 -5.26
N GLU A 762 -21.56 10.92 -6.28
CA GLU A 762 -21.13 11.15 -7.67
C GLU A 762 -21.61 12.53 -8.16
N LYS A 763 -22.91 12.83 -8.02
CA LYS A 763 -23.50 14.11 -8.39
C LYS A 763 -22.91 15.28 -7.59
N ALA A 764 -22.70 15.10 -6.29
CA ALA A 764 -22.09 16.13 -5.45
C ALA A 764 -20.63 16.41 -5.82
N ASN A 765 -19.82 15.37 -6.06
CA ASN A 765 -18.43 15.52 -6.51
C ASN A 765 -18.37 16.32 -7.82
N ARG A 766 -19.16 15.91 -8.81
CA ARG A 766 -19.27 16.60 -10.09
C ARG A 766 -19.71 18.05 -9.96
N PHE A 767 -20.69 18.33 -9.09
CA PHE A 767 -21.15 19.69 -8.83
C PHE A 767 -20.03 20.61 -8.30
N PHE A 768 -19.13 20.11 -7.45
CA PHE A 768 -18.00 20.92 -6.94
C PHE A 768 -16.80 20.95 -7.91
N ASP A 769 -16.57 19.89 -8.71
CA ASP A 769 -15.55 19.88 -9.77
C ASP A 769 -15.89 20.86 -10.92
N ASP A 770 -17.15 20.86 -11.39
CA ASP A 770 -17.62 21.72 -12.49
C ASP A 770 -17.72 23.22 -12.09
N ASN A 771 -17.51 23.57 -10.81
CA ASN A 771 -17.64 24.93 -10.28
C ASN A 771 -16.36 25.44 -9.56
N PRO A 772 -15.29 25.80 -10.31
CA PRO A 772 -14.00 26.26 -9.76
C PRO A 772 -14.02 27.67 -9.14
N SER A 773 -15.18 28.18 -8.74
CA SER A 773 -15.31 29.35 -7.86
C SER A 773 -15.02 29.02 -6.39
N THR A 774 -14.86 27.73 -6.06
CA THR A 774 -14.05 27.26 -4.94
C THR A 774 -12.69 27.96 -4.95
N LYS A 775 -12.33 28.61 -3.85
CA LYS A 775 -10.94 29.07 -3.67
C LYS A 775 -10.01 27.86 -3.81
N LEU A 776 -8.84 28.07 -4.40
CA LEU A 776 -7.88 27.03 -4.82
C LEU A 776 -7.40 26.04 -3.72
N ASP A 777 -7.77 26.27 -2.45
CA ASP A 777 -7.45 25.46 -1.25
C ASP A 777 -8.71 25.13 -0.40
N GLU A 778 -9.94 25.38 -0.89
CA GLU A 778 -11.16 25.21 -0.08
C GLU A 778 -11.67 23.77 -0.05
N CYS A 779 -11.77 23.22 1.17
CA CYS A 779 -12.20 21.85 1.45
C CYS A 779 -13.69 21.87 1.85
N PRO A 780 -14.62 21.28 1.07
CA PRO A 780 -16.05 21.33 1.36
C PRO A 780 -16.39 20.73 2.73
N GLN A 781 -17.27 21.40 3.47
CA GLN A 781 -17.66 21.00 4.83
C GLN A 781 -18.87 20.08 4.78
N VAL A 782 -18.75 18.91 5.41
CA VAL A 782 -19.78 17.87 5.42
C VAL A 782 -20.45 17.77 6.78
N HIS A 783 -21.77 17.69 6.78
CA HIS A 783 -22.62 17.52 7.93
C HIS A 783 -23.52 16.29 7.72
N VAL A 784 -23.46 15.34 8.65
CA VAL A 784 -24.26 14.11 8.63
C VAL A 784 -25.09 14.04 9.90
N VAL A 785 -26.41 13.95 9.77
CA VAL A 785 -27.38 13.94 10.88
C VAL A 785 -28.48 12.92 10.61
N GLY A 786 -28.83 12.08 11.59
CA GLY A 786 -29.90 11.08 11.45
C GLY A 786 -29.50 9.67 11.90
N GLY A 787 -30.40 8.71 11.76
CA GLY A 787 -30.23 7.39 12.36
C GLY A 787 -30.27 7.40 13.90
N PHE A 788 -30.29 6.21 14.49
CA PHE A 788 -30.14 5.95 15.94
C PHE A 788 -29.69 4.49 16.15
N VAL A 789 -29.65 3.97 17.37
CA VAL A 789 -29.38 2.53 17.57
C VAL A 789 -30.67 1.72 17.31
N ASP A 790 -30.95 1.47 16.04
CA ASP A 790 -32.10 0.66 15.61
C ASP A 790 -31.83 -0.85 15.67
N SER A 791 -32.90 -1.66 15.70
CA SER A 791 -32.78 -3.11 15.90
C SER A 791 -32.23 -3.89 14.71
N ASN A 792 -32.12 -3.25 13.55
CA ASN A 792 -31.78 -3.89 12.27
C ASN A 792 -30.42 -3.41 11.76
N ASP A 793 -29.68 -2.62 12.56
CA ASP A 793 -28.40 -1.97 12.22
C ASP A 793 -28.46 -1.08 10.95
N LEU A 794 -29.66 -0.65 10.51
CA LEU A 794 -29.83 0.13 9.28
C LEU A 794 -29.11 1.47 9.35
N SER A 795 -29.23 2.17 10.48
CA SER A 795 -28.57 3.44 10.73
C SER A 795 -27.05 3.33 10.75
N LYS A 796 -26.54 2.18 11.20
CA LYS A 796 -25.11 1.84 11.28
C LYS A 796 -24.57 1.58 9.88
N VAL A 797 -25.24 0.75 9.09
CA VAL A 797 -24.90 0.46 7.69
C VAL A 797 -24.85 1.75 6.88
N LEU A 798 -25.89 2.59 6.97
CA LEU A 798 -25.94 3.87 6.24
C LEU A 798 -24.86 4.86 6.71
N THR A 799 -24.60 4.99 8.02
CA THR A 799 -23.48 5.81 8.52
C THR A 799 -22.14 5.30 8.00
N LEU A 800 -21.90 3.99 8.00
CA LEU A 800 -20.65 3.43 7.47
C LEU A 800 -20.53 3.68 5.96
N GLN A 801 -21.61 3.53 5.19
CA GLN A 801 -21.59 3.77 3.75
C GLN A 801 -21.27 5.24 3.43
N ILE A 802 -21.95 6.20 4.08
CA ILE A 802 -21.67 7.63 3.92
C ILE A 802 -20.21 7.96 4.26
N LEU A 803 -19.66 7.34 5.30
CA LEU A 803 -18.24 7.52 5.67
C LEU A 803 -17.28 6.87 4.66
N MET A 804 -17.65 5.76 4.03
CA MET A 804 -16.84 5.16 2.95
C MET A 804 -16.80 6.06 1.72
N GLU A 805 -17.94 6.58 1.24
CA GLU A 805 -18.00 7.51 0.09
C GLU A 805 -17.13 8.75 0.31
N LEU A 806 -17.16 9.31 1.53
CA LEU A 806 -16.30 10.43 1.92
C LEU A 806 -14.80 10.09 1.95
N LEU A 807 -14.44 8.82 2.14
CA LEU A 807 -13.05 8.35 2.16
C LEU A 807 -12.52 7.94 0.78
N VAL A 808 -13.39 7.44 -0.11
CA VAL A 808 -13.01 7.02 -1.47
C VAL A 808 -13.13 8.15 -2.50
N SER A 809 -13.81 9.25 -2.17
CA SER A 809 -13.93 10.40 -3.07
C SER A 809 -12.57 11.02 -3.45
N ARG A 810 -12.52 11.57 -4.66
CA ARG A 810 -11.41 12.39 -5.17
C ARG A 810 -11.35 13.75 -4.49
N LEU A 811 -12.49 14.27 -4.03
CA LEU A 811 -12.56 15.51 -3.25
C LEU A 811 -12.17 15.22 -1.80
N THR A 812 -11.30 16.06 -1.25
CA THR A 812 -11.02 16.04 0.19
C THR A 812 -12.16 16.76 0.92
N PHE A 813 -12.85 16.06 1.82
CA PHE A 813 -13.94 16.60 2.62
C PHE A 813 -13.52 16.90 4.07
N SER A 814 -14.12 17.95 4.64
CA SER A 814 -13.97 18.30 6.06
C SER A 814 -15.22 17.89 6.82
N LEU A 815 -15.16 16.76 7.55
CA LEU A 815 -16.28 16.30 8.38
C LEU A 815 -16.51 17.25 9.55
N ASN A 816 -17.51 18.13 9.40
CA ASN A 816 -17.75 19.26 10.28
C ASN A 816 -18.70 18.87 11.42
N THR A 817 -19.81 18.19 11.10
CA THR A 817 -20.76 17.65 12.07
C THR A 817 -21.05 16.18 11.74
N LEU A 818 -20.94 15.30 12.75
CA LEU A 818 -21.43 13.92 12.70
C LEU A 818 -22.34 13.72 13.91
N CYS A 819 -23.65 13.82 13.70
CA CYS A 819 -24.66 13.54 14.72
C CYS A 819 -25.54 12.39 14.21
N SER A 820 -24.92 11.22 14.06
CA SER A 820 -25.60 10.03 13.54
C SER A 820 -25.39 8.76 14.38
N TYR A 821 -26.25 7.76 14.16
CA TYR A 821 -26.21 6.47 14.84
C TYR A 821 -26.11 6.66 16.38
N ILE A 822 -25.10 6.10 17.05
CA ILE A 822 -24.85 6.25 18.50
C ILE A 822 -24.80 7.73 18.94
N LEU A 823 -24.31 8.65 18.09
CA LEU A 823 -24.23 10.07 18.44
C LEU A 823 -25.59 10.79 18.41
N ASN A 824 -26.59 10.21 17.73
CA ASN A 824 -27.97 10.71 17.69
C ASN A 824 -28.94 9.89 18.57
N ASP A 825 -28.46 8.83 19.22
CA ASP A 825 -29.32 7.93 20.02
C ASP A 825 -29.67 8.50 21.39
N HIS A 826 -30.86 8.15 21.87
CA HIS A 826 -31.33 8.36 23.23
C HIS A 826 -32.18 7.18 23.70
N VAL A 827 -31.83 6.66 24.88
CA VAL A 827 -32.47 5.47 25.48
C VAL A 827 -33.51 5.91 26.50
N THR A 828 -34.78 5.59 26.24
CA THR A 828 -35.86 5.74 27.22
C THR A 828 -36.20 4.41 27.88
N MET A 829 -36.44 4.42 29.19
CA MET A 829 -36.93 3.24 29.91
C MET A 829 -38.46 3.20 29.87
N ARG A 830 -39.03 2.25 29.10
CA ARG A 830 -40.49 2.07 29.01
C ARG A 830 -40.84 0.63 29.35
N SER A 831 -41.65 0.44 30.39
CA SER A 831 -42.16 -0.88 30.81
C SER A 831 -41.07 -1.95 31.03
N LYS A 832 -40.00 -1.59 31.76
CA LYS A 832 -38.80 -2.43 32.01
C LYS A 832 -37.97 -2.83 30.77
N LYS A 833 -38.25 -2.26 29.58
CA LYS A 833 -37.42 -2.43 28.38
C LYS A 833 -36.76 -1.10 27.99
N GLN A 834 -35.54 -1.17 27.48
CA GLN A 834 -34.84 -0.05 26.86
C GLN A 834 -35.43 0.19 25.46
N LEU A 835 -35.84 1.43 25.18
CA LEU A 835 -36.32 1.87 23.88
C LEU A 835 -35.39 2.96 23.36
N HIS A 836 -34.63 2.61 22.33
CA HIS A 836 -33.76 3.51 21.58
C HIS A 836 -34.59 4.41 20.66
N THR A 837 -34.22 5.68 20.56
CA THR A 837 -34.92 6.72 19.81
C THR A 837 -33.94 7.75 19.25
N PRO A 838 -34.15 8.26 18.02
CA PRO A 838 -33.36 9.36 17.47
C PRO A 838 -33.70 10.69 18.16
N VAL A 839 -32.68 11.44 18.57
CA VAL A 839 -32.83 12.78 19.19
C VAL A 839 -33.17 13.83 18.14
N VAL A 840 -32.35 13.94 17.10
CA VAL A 840 -32.59 14.85 15.98
C VAL A 840 -33.27 14.08 14.85
N ARG A 841 -34.55 14.41 14.61
CA ARG A 841 -35.40 13.82 13.57
C ARG A 841 -35.71 14.77 12.40
N GLY A 842 -35.44 16.05 12.59
CA GLY A 842 -35.54 17.08 11.57
C GLY A 842 -34.39 18.05 11.70
N VAL A 843 -33.92 18.57 10.57
CA VAL A 843 -32.77 19.46 10.51
C VAL A 843 -32.93 20.47 9.39
N VAL A 844 -32.56 21.73 9.66
CA VAL A 844 -32.52 22.81 8.67
C VAL A 844 -31.13 23.44 8.63
N PHE A 845 -30.70 23.77 7.43
CA PHE A 845 -29.60 24.68 7.15
C PHE A 845 -30.18 26.08 6.93
N ASP A 846 -29.79 27.04 7.77
CA ASP A 846 -30.08 28.45 7.56
C ASP A 846 -29.05 29.01 6.57
N THR A 847 -29.50 29.36 5.37
CA THR A 847 -28.63 29.86 4.30
C THR A 847 -28.05 31.25 4.60
N HIS A 848 -28.70 32.05 5.46
CA HIS A 848 -28.22 33.37 5.84
C HIS A 848 -27.16 33.29 6.96
N LEU A 849 -27.32 32.34 7.87
CA LEU A 849 -26.39 32.09 8.98
C LEU A 849 -25.31 31.05 8.65
N ALA A 850 -25.38 30.41 7.48
CA ALA A 850 -24.54 29.29 7.06
C ALA A 850 -24.38 28.21 8.17
N SER A 851 -25.47 27.91 8.87
CA SER A 851 -25.46 27.12 10.11
C SER A 851 -26.61 26.10 10.15
N LEU A 852 -26.37 24.98 10.83
CA LEU A 852 -27.28 23.84 10.91
C LEU A 852 -27.99 23.81 12.27
N PHE A 853 -29.31 23.65 12.27
CA PHE A 853 -30.16 23.62 13.48
C PHE A 853 -31.11 22.41 13.47
N PRO A 854 -31.43 21.82 14.64
CA PRO A 854 -32.53 20.86 14.73
C PRO A 854 -33.84 21.57 14.39
N ALA A 855 -34.77 20.86 13.76
CA ALA A 855 -36.01 21.44 13.24
C ALA A 855 -37.25 20.59 13.50
N PHE A 856 -38.38 21.27 13.69
CA PHE A 856 -39.71 20.69 13.67
C PHE A 856 -40.47 21.27 12.49
N ILE A 857 -40.62 20.47 11.43
CA ILE A 857 -41.21 20.90 10.16
C ILE A 857 -42.65 20.37 10.11
N LEU A 858 -43.63 21.26 9.98
CA LEU A 858 -45.02 20.85 9.88
C LEU A 858 -45.30 20.21 8.51
N PRO A 859 -46.23 19.24 8.40
CA PRO A 859 -46.45 18.54 7.13
C PRO A 859 -46.87 19.47 5.97
N LYS A 860 -47.55 20.60 6.26
CA LYS A 860 -47.90 21.63 5.27
C LYS A 860 -46.70 22.36 4.67
N ALA A 861 -45.56 22.37 5.38
CA ALA A 861 -44.31 22.97 4.89
C ALA A 861 -43.55 22.10 3.88
N THR A 862 -43.99 20.87 3.61
CA THR A 862 -43.27 19.90 2.75
C THR A 862 -43.55 20.04 1.24
N GLY A 863 -44.27 21.09 0.84
CA GLY A 863 -44.63 21.38 -0.55
C GLY A 863 -43.49 21.97 -1.40
N PRO A 864 -43.76 22.39 -2.65
CA PRO A 864 -45.02 22.19 -3.40
C PRO A 864 -45.24 20.70 -3.71
N VAL A 865 -46.49 20.31 -4.01
CA VAL A 865 -46.90 18.94 -4.42
C VAL A 865 -46.27 17.80 -3.57
N SER A 866 -46.37 17.94 -2.24
CA SER A 866 -45.66 17.11 -1.26
C SER A 866 -45.94 15.61 -1.35
N VAL A 867 -47.17 15.21 -1.67
CA VAL A 867 -47.58 13.80 -1.80
C VAL A 867 -47.06 13.22 -3.12
N LEU A 868 -47.11 13.99 -4.21
CA LEU A 868 -46.53 13.59 -5.50
C LEU A 868 -45.02 13.39 -5.38
N ARG A 869 -44.32 14.29 -4.68
CA ARG A 869 -42.89 14.16 -4.39
C ARG A 869 -42.55 12.97 -3.50
N SER A 870 -43.28 12.79 -2.39
CA SER A 870 -43.14 11.61 -1.52
C SER A 870 -43.39 10.29 -2.28
N SER A 871 -44.25 10.29 -3.31
CA SER A 871 -44.48 9.12 -4.17
C SER A 871 -43.26 8.70 -4.98
N TYR A 872 -42.24 9.55 -5.16
CA TYR A 872 -41.02 9.21 -5.91
C TYR A 872 -40.36 7.93 -5.38
N SER A 873 -40.28 7.75 -4.05
CA SER A 873 -39.70 6.55 -3.43
C SER A 873 -40.44 5.23 -3.76
N TRP A 874 -41.62 5.30 -4.38
CA TRP A 874 -42.39 4.14 -4.86
C TRP A 874 -42.22 3.91 -6.38
N SER A 875 -41.57 4.83 -7.10
CA SER A 875 -41.36 4.78 -8.55
C SER A 875 -40.31 3.74 -8.96
N THR A 876 -40.30 3.36 -10.24
CA THR A 876 -39.20 2.57 -10.81
C THR A 876 -37.91 3.39 -10.89
N SER A 877 -38.02 4.70 -11.11
CA SER A 877 -36.89 5.63 -11.22
C SER A 877 -36.07 5.72 -9.94
N ALA A 878 -36.70 5.65 -8.76
CA ALA A 878 -36.02 5.65 -7.46
C ALA A 878 -35.16 4.40 -7.21
N ARG A 879 -35.25 3.37 -8.06
CA ARG A 879 -34.32 2.21 -8.03
C ARG A 879 -32.98 2.49 -8.72
N CYS A 880 -32.88 3.59 -9.47
CA CYS A 880 -31.78 3.88 -10.39
C CYS A 880 -30.99 5.16 -10.06
N GLY A 881 -31.45 6.01 -9.13
CA GLY A 881 -30.71 7.20 -8.72
C GLY A 881 -31.50 8.16 -7.81
N MET A 882 -30.78 9.07 -7.19
CA MET A 882 -31.24 10.16 -6.34
C MET A 882 -31.94 11.25 -7.18
N HIS A 883 -33.12 11.70 -6.77
CA HIS A 883 -33.86 12.75 -7.48
C HIS A 883 -33.30 14.12 -7.15
N ASN A 884 -32.48 14.70 -8.05
CA ASN A 884 -32.15 16.12 -7.94
C ASN A 884 -33.37 16.96 -8.34
N ILE A 885 -34.01 17.59 -7.35
CA ILE A 885 -35.24 18.37 -7.51
C ILE A 885 -35.01 19.87 -7.73
N PHE A 886 -33.77 20.35 -7.63
CA PHE A 886 -33.46 21.77 -7.77
C PHE A 886 -32.38 21.96 -8.83
N ASP A 887 -32.64 22.82 -9.82
CA ASP A 887 -31.66 23.12 -10.86
C ASP A 887 -30.69 24.23 -10.39
N PRO A 888 -29.38 23.96 -10.26
CA PRO A 888 -28.40 24.96 -9.83
C PRO A 888 -28.13 26.08 -10.86
N ILE A 889 -28.75 26.04 -12.05
CA ILE A 889 -28.59 27.07 -13.09
C ILE A 889 -29.85 27.94 -13.23
N SER A 890 -31.04 27.34 -13.36
CA SER A 890 -32.30 28.10 -13.42
C SER A 890 -32.89 28.45 -12.05
N HIS A 891 -32.45 27.77 -10.99
CA HIS A 891 -32.96 27.91 -9.62
C HIS A 891 -34.47 27.66 -9.48
N PHE A 892 -35.02 26.85 -10.38
CA PHE A 892 -36.36 26.31 -10.23
C PHE A 892 -36.33 24.96 -9.51
N LEU A 893 -37.40 24.66 -8.79
CA LEU A 893 -37.71 23.31 -8.36
C LEU A 893 -38.30 22.57 -9.56
N VAL A 894 -37.62 21.52 -10.03
CA VAL A 894 -37.92 20.79 -11.26
C VAL A 894 -38.18 19.33 -10.92
N LEU A 895 -39.45 18.93 -10.96
CA LEU A 895 -39.84 17.53 -10.81
C LEU A 895 -39.83 16.86 -12.18
N LYS A 896 -38.86 15.97 -12.40
CA LYS A 896 -38.78 15.18 -13.66
C LYS A 896 -39.84 14.06 -13.66
N PRO A 897 -40.34 13.64 -14.84
CA PRO A 897 -41.25 12.51 -14.95
C PRO A 897 -40.69 11.23 -14.35
N PHE A 898 -41.52 10.49 -13.62
CA PHE A 898 -41.24 9.13 -13.14
C PHE A 898 -42.50 8.27 -13.22
N VAL A 899 -42.31 6.95 -13.29
CA VAL A 899 -43.39 5.97 -13.51
C VAL A 899 -43.39 4.88 -12.44
N PHE A 900 -44.52 4.20 -12.30
CA PHE A 900 -44.73 3.13 -11.32
C PHE A 900 -44.88 1.79 -12.03
N ASP A 901 -44.30 0.72 -11.47
CA ASP A 901 -44.55 -0.62 -11.98
C ASP A 901 -45.90 -1.17 -11.49
N GLU A 902 -46.47 -2.09 -12.28
CA GLU A 902 -47.78 -2.69 -11.99
C GLU A 902 -47.82 -3.38 -10.61
N LYS A 903 -46.66 -3.88 -10.13
CA LYS A 903 -46.49 -4.47 -8.80
C LYS A 903 -46.70 -3.44 -7.69
N THR A 904 -46.07 -2.27 -7.78
CA THR A 904 -46.28 -1.17 -6.83
C THR A 904 -47.73 -0.69 -6.83
N LEU A 905 -48.37 -0.54 -8.00
CA LEU A 905 -49.76 -0.10 -8.09
C LEU A 905 -50.73 -1.13 -7.46
N LYS A 906 -50.53 -2.43 -7.71
CA LYS A 906 -51.27 -3.52 -7.05
C LYS A 906 -51.06 -3.53 -5.53
N LEU A 907 -49.83 -3.30 -5.07
CA LEU A 907 -49.51 -3.18 -3.64
C LEU A 907 -50.21 -1.97 -3.01
N ALA A 908 -50.25 -0.82 -3.69
CA ALA A 908 -50.98 0.35 -3.21
C ALA A 908 -52.50 0.08 -3.07
N SER A 909 -53.09 -0.65 -4.01
CA SER A 909 -54.50 -1.09 -3.93
C SER A 909 -54.79 -2.01 -2.74
N TYR A 910 -53.81 -2.82 -2.33
CA TYR A 910 -53.89 -3.63 -1.11
C TYR A 910 -53.74 -2.77 0.15
N ILE A 911 -52.70 -1.92 0.23
CA ILE A 911 -52.43 -1.07 1.40
C ILE A 911 -53.58 -0.10 1.71
N LYS A 912 -54.27 0.41 0.67
CA LYS A 912 -55.46 1.29 0.82
C LYS A 912 -56.55 0.68 1.72
N LYS A 913 -56.66 -0.65 1.77
CA LYS A 913 -57.65 -1.39 2.57
C LYS A 913 -57.16 -1.74 3.98
N LEU A 914 -55.89 -1.50 4.32
CA LEU A 914 -55.32 -1.90 5.62
C LEU A 914 -55.67 -0.93 6.77
N PRO A 915 -56.02 -1.46 7.95
CA PRO A 915 -56.20 -0.65 9.16
C PRO A 915 -54.86 -0.07 9.64
N ARG A 916 -54.91 0.97 10.47
CA ARG A 916 -53.72 1.74 10.90
C ARG A 916 -52.62 0.86 11.51
N GLU A 917 -53.01 -0.13 12.30
CA GLU A 917 -52.10 -1.08 12.97
C GLU A 917 -51.23 -1.87 11.98
N HIS A 918 -51.75 -2.19 10.79
CA HIS A 918 -51.03 -2.97 9.80
C HIS A 918 -50.06 -2.12 8.95
N LEU A 919 -50.21 -0.79 8.95
CA LEU A 919 -49.28 0.11 8.24
C LEU A 919 -47.87 0.10 8.84
N GLN A 920 -47.70 -0.36 10.08
CA GLN A 920 -46.40 -0.46 10.74
C GLN A 920 -45.40 -1.34 9.96
N HIS A 921 -45.88 -2.30 9.15
CA HIS A 921 -45.02 -3.17 8.33
C HIS A 921 -44.37 -2.47 7.13
N PHE A 922 -44.74 -1.20 6.87
CA PHE A 922 -44.18 -0.37 5.80
C PHE A 922 -43.22 0.72 6.32
N SER A 923 -42.79 0.63 7.58
CA SER A 923 -41.69 1.42 8.17
C SER A 923 -40.51 0.52 8.51
N THR A 924 -39.30 1.05 8.40
CA THR A 924 -38.06 0.40 8.87
C THR A 924 -37.98 0.34 10.39
N THR A 925 -38.57 1.32 11.09
CA THR A 925 -38.47 1.51 12.55
C THR A 925 -39.82 1.90 13.16
N PRO A 926 -40.82 1.00 13.18
CA PRO A 926 -42.22 1.40 13.32
C PRO A 926 -42.61 1.96 14.69
N LYS A 927 -41.74 1.79 15.71
CA LYS A 927 -41.93 2.32 17.07
C LYS A 927 -41.43 3.77 17.22
N GLN A 928 -40.74 4.30 16.22
CA GLN A 928 -40.12 5.62 16.22
C GLN A 928 -40.81 6.61 15.26
N GLU A 929 -41.72 6.13 14.40
CA GLU A 929 -42.50 6.94 13.47
C GLU A 929 -43.52 7.85 14.15
N THR A 930 -43.83 8.99 13.53
CA THR A 930 -44.97 9.84 13.93
C THR A 930 -46.27 9.46 13.24
N ASP A 931 -47.38 10.01 13.75
CA ASP A 931 -48.64 10.12 13.01
C ASP A 931 -48.50 10.79 11.64
N ASN A 932 -47.51 11.68 11.43
CA ASN A 932 -47.32 12.37 10.15
C ASN A 932 -46.75 11.43 9.07
N PHE A 933 -45.83 10.52 9.43
CA PHE A 933 -45.38 9.45 8.54
C PHE A 933 -46.58 8.63 8.01
N TYR A 934 -47.43 8.14 8.91
CA TYR A 934 -48.60 7.34 8.52
C TYR A 934 -49.66 8.16 7.75
N LYS A 935 -49.79 9.46 8.02
CA LYS A 935 -50.63 10.38 7.22
C LYS A 935 -50.07 10.51 5.80
N MET A 936 -48.78 10.79 5.64
CA MET A 936 -48.14 10.91 4.33
C MET A 936 -48.31 9.61 3.54
N LEU A 937 -47.94 8.46 4.14
CA LEU A 937 -48.13 7.14 3.54
C LEU A 937 -49.56 6.92 3.04
N ARG A 938 -50.59 7.27 3.83
CA ARG A 938 -52.00 7.13 3.38
C ARG A 938 -52.35 8.04 2.20
N HIS A 939 -51.79 9.25 2.10
CA HIS A 939 -52.03 10.13 0.95
C HIS A 939 -51.28 9.64 -0.29
N THR A 940 -50.02 9.24 -0.15
CA THR A 940 -49.23 8.63 -1.23
C THR A 940 -49.93 7.41 -1.80
N ILE A 941 -50.44 6.52 -0.95
CA ILE A 941 -51.19 5.34 -1.38
C ILE A 941 -52.52 5.71 -2.06
N ARG A 942 -53.22 6.78 -1.65
CA ARG A 942 -54.42 7.27 -2.36
C ARG A 942 -54.06 7.80 -3.76
N LEU A 943 -52.99 8.57 -3.88
CA LEU A 943 -52.48 9.10 -5.15
C LEU A 943 -52.13 7.96 -6.11
N LEU A 944 -51.34 6.97 -5.67
CA LEU A 944 -50.99 5.79 -6.49
C LEU A 944 -52.22 5.00 -6.95
N ASN A 945 -53.27 4.92 -6.12
CA ASN A 945 -54.54 4.28 -6.51
C ASN A 945 -55.32 5.09 -7.56
N SER A 946 -55.33 6.42 -7.47
CA SER A 946 -55.92 7.28 -8.49
C SER A 946 -55.18 7.12 -9.83
N ILE A 947 -53.84 7.19 -9.83
CA ILE A 947 -53.02 6.91 -11.02
C ILE A 947 -53.35 5.53 -11.63
N ALA A 948 -53.52 4.50 -10.81
CA ALA A 948 -53.81 3.14 -11.28
C ALA A 948 -55.24 2.92 -11.83
N ILE A 949 -56.24 3.65 -11.34
CA ILE A 949 -57.67 3.44 -11.66
C ILE A 949 -58.17 4.47 -12.67
N GLU A 950 -57.81 5.74 -12.48
CA GLU A 950 -58.27 6.89 -13.24
C GLU A 950 -57.29 7.25 -14.38
N GLY A 951 -56.10 6.64 -14.41
CA GLY A 951 -55.12 6.83 -15.49
C GLY A 951 -54.45 8.22 -15.48
N VAL A 952 -54.44 8.90 -14.34
CA VAL A 952 -53.94 10.28 -14.21
C VAL A 952 -52.41 10.32 -14.39
N ASP A 953 -51.96 10.89 -15.49
CA ASP A 953 -50.58 11.34 -15.68
C ASP A 953 -50.49 12.82 -15.28
N PHE A 954 -49.62 13.15 -14.32
CA PHE A 954 -49.38 14.54 -13.92
C PHE A 954 -48.33 15.24 -14.79
N PHE A 955 -47.48 14.47 -15.48
CA PHE A 955 -46.30 14.97 -16.19
C PHE A 955 -46.55 15.14 -17.70
N PHE A 956 -47.33 14.26 -18.33
CA PHE A 956 -47.53 14.22 -19.79
C PHE A 956 -46.20 14.28 -20.58
N GLY A 957 -45.17 13.59 -20.07
CA GLY A 957 -43.81 13.56 -20.62
C GLY A 957 -42.98 14.84 -20.42
N LYS A 958 -43.44 15.81 -19.61
CA LYS A 958 -42.75 17.08 -19.30
C LYS A 958 -42.41 17.22 -17.82
N ASN A 959 -41.39 18.02 -17.51
CA ASN A 959 -41.05 18.36 -16.13
C ASN A 959 -42.10 19.32 -15.54
N LEU A 960 -42.41 19.16 -14.26
CA LEU A 960 -43.17 20.17 -13.50
C LEU A 960 -42.18 21.18 -12.92
N THR A 961 -42.35 22.45 -13.25
CA THR A 961 -41.42 23.51 -12.87
C THR A 961 -42.07 24.50 -11.93
N PHE A 962 -41.45 24.76 -10.79
CA PHE A 962 -41.91 25.73 -9.79
C PHE A 962 -40.81 26.74 -9.49
N ALA A 963 -41.18 28.02 -9.47
CA ALA A 963 -40.32 29.11 -9.05
C ALA A 963 -40.72 29.59 -7.65
N PHE A 964 -39.77 30.20 -6.94
CA PHE A 964 -40.01 30.78 -5.62
C PHE A 964 -40.08 32.31 -5.73
N ASP A 965 -41.16 32.92 -5.21
CA ASP A 965 -41.24 34.37 -5.05
C ASP A 965 -40.91 34.77 -3.60
N GLU A 966 -39.86 35.55 -3.45
CA GLU A 966 -39.39 36.08 -2.16
C GLU A 966 -40.41 37.02 -1.51
N ASN A 967 -41.24 37.72 -2.30
CA ASN A 967 -42.19 38.72 -1.79
C ASN A 967 -43.43 38.06 -1.16
N SER A 968 -44.06 37.12 -1.88
CA SER A 968 -45.21 36.36 -1.38
C SER A 968 -44.82 35.18 -0.49
N LYS A 969 -43.53 34.80 -0.46
CA LYS A 969 -43.02 33.56 0.15
C LYS A 969 -43.80 32.34 -0.33
N CYS A 970 -43.97 32.19 -1.64
CA CYS A 970 -44.75 31.09 -2.21
C CYS A 970 -44.01 30.43 -3.38
N TRP A 971 -44.24 29.13 -3.53
CA TRP A 971 -43.89 28.39 -4.73
C TRP A 971 -45.01 28.54 -5.76
N TYR A 972 -44.70 29.09 -6.93
CA TYR A 972 -45.66 29.27 -8.02
C TYR A 972 -45.30 28.38 -9.22
N PRO A 973 -46.30 27.80 -9.91
CA PRO A 973 -46.06 26.96 -11.09
C PRO A 973 -45.63 27.82 -12.28
N MET A 974 -44.64 27.33 -13.04
CA MET A 974 -44.14 27.98 -14.26
C MET A 974 -44.78 27.44 -15.54
N ASP A 975 -45.54 26.34 -15.43
CA ASP A 975 -46.19 25.67 -16.55
C ASP A 975 -47.58 25.13 -16.16
N SER A 976 -48.43 24.87 -17.16
CA SER A 976 -49.82 24.46 -16.94
C SER A 976 -49.97 23.07 -16.30
N PHE A 977 -48.95 22.20 -16.42
CA PHE A 977 -48.97 20.89 -15.79
C PHE A 977 -48.60 21.00 -14.31
N ALA A 978 -47.63 21.84 -13.97
CA ALA A 978 -47.31 22.20 -12.60
C ALA A 978 -48.51 22.89 -11.90
N GLU A 979 -49.26 23.75 -12.61
CA GLU A 979 -50.47 24.37 -12.09
C GLU A 979 -51.59 23.35 -11.85
N CYS A 980 -51.82 22.44 -12.80
CA CYS A 980 -52.78 21.34 -12.66
C CYS A 980 -52.41 20.43 -11.47
N ALA A 981 -51.14 20.02 -11.39
CA ALA A 981 -50.62 19.21 -10.31
C ALA A 981 -50.71 19.92 -8.96
N LEU A 982 -50.49 21.24 -8.86
CA LEU A 982 -50.59 21.99 -7.60
C LEU A 982 -52.04 22.11 -7.10
N LYS A 983 -53.01 22.23 -8.01
CA LYS A 983 -54.45 22.33 -7.70
C LYS A 983 -55.12 20.98 -7.42
N HIS A 984 -54.45 19.87 -7.67
CA HIS A 984 -55.06 18.54 -7.53
C HIS A 984 -55.14 18.08 -6.06
N PRO A 985 -56.30 17.59 -5.55
CA PRO A 985 -56.48 17.31 -4.13
C PRO A 985 -55.70 16.11 -3.58
N LEU A 986 -55.03 15.33 -4.45
CA LEU A 986 -54.23 14.15 -4.04
C LEU A 986 -52.71 14.36 -4.10
N THR A 987 -52.22 15.47 -4.67
CA THR A 987 -50.78 15.75 -4.85
C THR A 987 -50.19 16.56 -3.69
N CYS A 988 -51.03 17.27 -2.94
CA CYS A 988 -50.68 18.08 -1.76
C CYS A 988 -51.21 17.43 -0.48
N LEU A 989 -50.59 17.78 0.66
CA LEU A 989 -50.93 17.28 1.99
C LEU A 989 -51.55 18.40 2.83
N GLU A 990 -52.84 18.68 2.60
CA GLU A 990 -53.61 19.74 3.31
C GLU A 990 -54.39 19.26 4.54
#